data_AF-A0A1M7EIL3-F1
#
_entry.id   AF-A0A1M7EIL3-F1
#
_cell.length_a   1.000
_cell.length_b   1.000
_cell.length_c   1.000
_cell.angle_alpha   90.00
_cell.angle_beta   90.00
_cell.angle_gamma   90.00
#
_symmetry.space_group_name_H-M   'P 1'
#
loop_
_entity.id
_entity.type
_entity.pdbx_description
1 polymer ?
#
loop_
_entity_poly.entity_id
_entity_poly.type
_entity_poly.pdbx_seq_one_letter_code
_entity_poly.pdbx_strand_id
1 'polypeptide(L)'
;MNLSKKILTLMAATSVASMADVCTLIDNVYNCNIGNAADFSELAALVNSNEANRTFDVKLTADVDLSSYVSESWIPIGSEDYPFQGVFDGQNHTISNLKYVKPSKDNVGLFGVAKEMDAKDVGLVNFNLSGCNNVGALIGRVVSGGHLDLTNVYNSGSEILGDAAVGGLVGRAYTNYNIVSCYNTGIVEGISAGGLIGILSGSGVSGSGYIRNSYNMGAVGTRTAGGLVGVVGDDAPTSTNLMIENSYNVGSVNGNAYAGGLVGRGDVGVLANSYNKGAIAGDTAGGFLGKGACSQGLSNSYNLGSVTGVTMAGGFTGEGWMNVSDSYNAGIVTSNGQKGEISTDWVSTTNTYCIGESQNCIQKSEEEFTNGTVAGLLSSGSETVWTTGTDGYPVLIGVGGQENAPGEKEIVTLDGASGEPLVITEEQEVDGIVLNREFSPNSVATIMLPFSIAVEKVTNATFYNFSKATRVDGRWKVTMTREKSQVLANTPYAVFVDGTEMAFEEGTKVTLVPNTPSSNSVTKHSEDGNPDYWSFIGTYERVDIEEGNSTDGWNYCYAAQAQEEDGIKKGQFVYMGSGAWVAPMRAYLKRIPDATYEPAPRALMKPAAVSSINSIPFEIGVEFIDEEEGTMAIGTINTITGEIKADRWFDMKGRKLDHKPTTKGTYYNNRTKVIIK
;
A
#
# COMPACT_ATOMS: atom_id res chain seq x y z
N MET A 1 -30.63 36.71 -0.93
CA MET A 1 -31.40 35.44 -0.93
C MET A 1 -31.96 34.99 -2.29
N ASN A 2 -32.17 35.86 -3.29
CA ASN A 2 -32.81 35.45 -4.57
C ASN A 2 -31.90 35.32 -5.81
N LEU A 3 -30.59 35.57 -5.70
CA LEU A 3 -29.65 35.37 -6.81
C LEU A 3 -29.01 33.97 -6.81
N SER A 4 -28.73 33.39 -5.64
CA SER A 4 -28.11 32.05 -5.54
C SER A 4 -29.06 30.92 -5.93
N LYS A 5 -30.36 31.02 -5.58
CA LYS A 5 -31.39 30.07 -6.08
C LYS A 5 -31.54 30.13 -7.60
N LYS A 6 -31.49 31.33 -8.20
CA LYS A 6 -31.60 31.50 -9.67
C LYS A 6 -30.42 30.93 -10.44
N ILE A 7 -29.21 30.97 -9.89
CA ILE A 7 -28.02 30.36 -10.50
C ILE A 7 -28.10 28.83 -10.42
N LEU A 8 -28.60 28.27 -9.30
CA LEU A 8 -28.83 26.82 -9.14
C LEU A 8 -29.91 26.30 -10.11
N THR A 9 -31.01 27.03 -10.30
CA THR A 9 -32.09 26.64 -11.21
C THR A 9 -31.73 26.80 -12.70
N LEU A 10 -30.81 27.72 -13.05
CA LEU A 10 -30.37 27.89 -14.45
C LEU A 10 -29.35 26.81 -14.89
N MET A 11 -28.55 26.28 -13.96
CA MET A 11 -27.68 25.12 -14.22
C MET A 11 -28.49 23.83 -14.36
N ALA A 12 -29.56 23.65 -13.58
CA ALA A 12 -30.44 22.48 -13.67
C ALA A 12 -31.19 22.37 -15.02
N ALA A 13 -31.46 23.50 -15.70
CA ALA A 13 -32.16 23.49 -16.98
C ALA A 13 -31.25 23.19 -18.19
N THR A 14 -29.92 23.28 -18.02
CA THR A 14 -28.95 22.97 -19.07
C THR A 14 -28.32 21.58 -18.92
N SER A 15 -28.51 20.90 -17.78
CA SER A 15 -27.99 19.54 -17.52
C SER A 15 -28.94 18.40 -17.92
N VAL A 16 -30.23 18.66 -18.16
CA VAL A 16 -31.21 17.59 -18.46
C VAL A 16 -30.91 16.85 -19.77
N ALA A 17 -30.10 17.45 -20.66
CA ALA A 17 -29.67 16.82 -21.91
C ALA A 17 -28.34 16.04 -21.78
N SER A 18 -27.57 16.20 -20.69
CA SER A 18 -26.33 15.43 -20.43
C SER A 18 -26.51 14.32 -19.39
N MET A 19 -27.53 14.40 -18.54
CA MET A 19 -27.81 13.41 -17.49
C MET A 19 -28.29 12.04 -18.02
N ALA A 20 -28.55 11.91 -19.32
CA ALA A 20 -29.04 10.67 -19.94
C ALA A 20 -27.96 9.61 -20.13
N ASP A 21 -26.67 9.96 -19.99
CA ASP A 21 -25.57 9.05 -20.31
C ASP A 21 -25.12 8.19 -19.11
N VAL A 22 -25.25 8.68 -17.87
CA VAL A 22 -24.82 7.97 -16.65
C VAL A 22 -25.97 7.23 -15.95
N CYS A 23 -27.13 7.88 -15.79
CA CYS A 23 -28.25 7.34 -15.02
C CYS A 23 -29.57 7.34 -15.83
N THR A 24 -30.30 6.22 -15.80
CA THR A 24 -31.63 6.11 -16.43
C THR A 24 -32.70 5.85 -15.37
N LEU A 25 -33.78 6.65 -15.40
CA LEU A 25 -34.92 6.48 -14.50
C LEU A 25 -35.89 5.41 -15.02
N ILE A 26 -36.10 4.35 -14.25
CA ILE A 26 -37.04 3.26 -14.55
C ILE A 26 -37.81 2.95 -13.26
N ASP A 27 -39.15 2.98 -13.31
CA ASP A 27 -40.02 2.63 -12.17
C ASP A 27 -39.64 3.28 -10.83
N ASN A 28 -39.35 4.59 -10.86
CA ASN A 28 -38.88 5.41 -9.71
C ASN A 28 -37.48 5.08 -9.16
N VAL A 29 -36.69 4.28 -9.87
CA VAL A 29 -35.29 3.96 -9.53
C VAL A 29 -34.36 4.53 -10.59
N TYR A 30 -33.34 5.27 -10.18
CA TYR A 30 -32.25 5.68 -11.06
C TYR A 30 -31.23 4.54 -11.18
N ASN A 31 -31.10 3.97 -12.37
CA ASN A 31 -30.12 2.94 -12.68
C ASN A 31 -28.88 3.63 -13.25
N CYS A 32 -27.77 3.60 -12.54
CA CYS A 32 -26.57 4.36 -12.85
C CYS A 32 -25.38 3.44 -13.11
N ASN A 33 -24.63 3.69 -14.19
CA ASN A 33 -23.37 3.00 -14.48
C ASN A 33 -22.22 4.00 -14.37
N ILE A 34 -21.27 3.72 -13.48
CA ILE A 34 -20.13 4.59 -13.17
C ILE A 34 -18.87 3.90 -13.70
N GLY A 35 -18.21 4.50 -14.68
CA GLY A 35 -16.97 3.97 -15.27
C GLY A 35 -15.78 4.91 -15.14
N ASN A 36 -15.99 6.15 -14.71
CA ASN A 36 -14.92 7.14 -14.55
C ASN A 36 -15.25 8.20 -13.48
N ALA A 37 -14.28 9.07 -13.21
CA ALA A 37 -14.39 10.12 -12.20
C ALA A 37 -15.53 11.12 -12.47
N ALA A 38 -15.78 11.50 -13.73
CA ALA A 38 -16.82 12.47 -14.07
C ALA A 38 -18.23 11.93 -13.78
N ASP A 39 -18.45 10.63 -13.97
CA ASP A 39 -19.73 9.97 -13.69
C ASP A 39 -20.12 10.11 -12.21
N PHE A 40 -19.14 10.10 -11.29
CA PHE A 40 -19.39 10.36 -9.87
C PHE A 40 -19.86 11.80 -9.60
N SER A 41 -19.36 12.79 -10.35
CA SER A 41 -19.86 14.17 -10.26
C SER A 41 -21.34 14.25 -10.62
N GLU A 42 -21.75 13.51 -11.64
CA GLU A 42 -23.14 13.49 -12.10
C GLU A 42 -24.04 12.78 -11.08
N LEU A 43 -23.58 11.64 -10.55
CA LEU A 43 -24.27 10.92 -9.48
C LEU A 43 -24.46 11.82 -8.25
N ALA A 44 -23.41 12.51 -7.80
CA ALA A 44 -23.49 13.41 -6.65
C ALA A 44 -24.52 14.53 -6.88
N ALA A 45 -24.52 15.15 -8.06
CA ALA A 45 -25.48 16.21 -8.40
C ALA A 45 -26.93 15.69 -8.43
N LEU A 46 -27.14 14.48 -8.95
CA LEU A 46 -28.46 13.86 -9.04
C LEU A 46 -29.01 13.47 -7.66
N VAL A 47 -28.19 12.86 -6.82
CA VAL A 47 -28.57 12.48 -5.45
C VAL A 47 -28.85 13.73 -4.62
N ASN A 48 -27.97 14.74 -4.68
CA ASN A 48 -28.07 15.96 -3.87
C ASN A 48 -29.18 16.94 -4.32
N SER A 49 -29.97 16.58 -5.35
CA SER A 49 -31.13 17.34 -5.81
C SER A 49 -32.42 16.51 -5.87
N ASN A 50 -32.42 15.32 -5.25
CA ASN A 50 -33.49 14.33 -5.32
C ASN A 50 -34.72 14.68 -4.46
N GLU A 51 -35.42 15.77 -4.80
CA GLU A 51 -36.65 16.23 -4.12
C GLU A 51 -37.79 15.19 -4.17
N ALA A 52 -37.76 14.28 -5.15
CA ALA A 52 -38.77 13.23 -5.32
C ALA A 52 -38.54 12.01 -4.42
N ASN A 53 -37.47 11.99 -3.62
CA ASN A 53 -37.08 10.89 -2.73
C ASN A 53 -37.02 9.53 -3.47
N ARG A 54 -36.47 9.54 -4.69
CA ARG A 54 -36.24 8.32 -5.51
C ARG A 54 -35.06 7.52 -4.97
N THR A 55 -35.01 6.24 -5.31
CA THR A 55 -33.87 5.37 -4.98
C THR A 55 -32.91 5.23 -6.17
N PHE A 56 -31.72 4.71 -5.88
CA PHE A 56 -30.64 4.54 -6.85
C PHE A 56 -30.18 3.08 -6.90
N ASP A 57 -29.94 2.54 -8.09
CA ASP A 57 -29.19 1.29 -8.32
C ASP A 57 -27.92 1.67 -9.07
N VAL A 58 -26.81 1.79 -8.35
CA VAL A 58 -25.53 2.29 -8.87
C VAL A 58 -24.56 1.13 -9.03
N LYS A 59 -23.95 1.00 -10.21
CA LYS A 59 -22.99 -0.05 -10.55
C LYS A 59 -21.68 0.54 -11.04
N LEU A 60 -20.56 0.09 -10.50
CA LEU A 60 -19.26 0.37 -11.12
C LEU A 60 -19.08 -0.52 -12.35
N THR A 61 -18.49 0.03 -13.40
CA THR A 61 -18.21 -0.68 -14.67
C THR A 61 -16.71 -0.77 -15.00
N ALA A 62 -15.89 -0.12 -14.17
CA ALA A 62 -14.44 -0.13 -14.21
C ALA A 62 -13.90 0.34 -12.85
N ASP A 63 -12.61 0.16 -12.62
CA ASP A 63 -11.91 0.85 -11.52
C ASP A 63 -11.90 2.36 -11.79
N VAL A 64 -12.10 3.16 -10.74
CA VAL A 64 -12.25 4.61 -10.86
C VAL A 64 -11.20 5.35 -10.04
N ASP A 65 -10.31 6.06 -10.73
CA ASP A 65 -9.35 6.96 -10.09
C ASP A 65 -9.93 8.36 -9.89
N LEU A 66 -10.03 8.80 -8.63
CA LEU A 66 -10.52 10.14 -8.24
C LEU A 66 -9.41 11.17 -8.06
N SER A 67 -8.17 10.88 -8.46
CA SER A 67 -7.02 11.79 -8.36
C SER A 67 -7.21 13.14 -9.07
N SER A 68 -8.13 13.22 -10.05
CA SER A 68 -8.52 14.47 -10.71
C SER A 68 -9.22 15.46 -9.77
N TYR A 69 -9.81 14.97 -8.67
CA TYR A 69 -10.41 15.81 -7.64
C TYR A 69 -9.34 16.30 -6.66
N VAL A 70 -9.16 17.62 -6.60
CA VAL A 70 -8.44 18.26 -5.49
C VAL A 70 -9.39 18.51 -4.32
N SER A 71 -8.85 18.68 -3.10
CA SER A 71 -9.60 18.82 -1.84
C SER A 71 -10.81 19.78 -1.89
N GLU A 72 -10.75 20.84 -2.72
CA GLU A 72 -11.82 21.83 -2.86
C GLU A 72 -12.98 21.41 -3.79
N SER A 73 -12.81 20.35 -4.58
CA SER A 73 -13.67 20.04 -5.73
C SER A 73 -14.58 18.83 -5.52
N TRP A 74 -14.30 17.98 -4.53
CA TRP A 74 -15.17 16.84 -4.23
C TRP A 74 -16.46 17.29 -3.54
N ILE A 75 -17.58 16.75 -4.01
CA ILE A 75 -18.90 16.94 -3.40
C ILE A 75 -19.37 15.56 -2.95
N PRO A 76 -19.49 15.30 -1.62
CA PRO A 76 -19.98 14.02 -1.13
C PRO A 76 -21.37 13.68 -1.70
N ILE A 77 -21.57 12.39 -1.99
CA ILE A 77 -22.83 11.88 -2.50
C ILE A 77 -23.83 11.77 -1.34
N GLY A 78 -24.98 12.42 -1.47
CA GLY A 78 -25.97 12.48 -0.40
C GLY A 78 -25.68 13.58 0.62
N SER A 79 -26.76 14.19 1.11
CA SER A 79 -26.74 15.33 2.04
C SER A 79 -27.79 15.16 3.13
N GLU A 80 -27.79 16.05 4.14
CA GLU A 80 -28.81 16.07 5.20
C GLU A 80 -30.23 16.17 4.63
N ASP A 81 -30.43 17.04 3.63
CA ASP A 81 -31.73 17.26 2.99
C ASP A 81 -32.09 16.12 2.02
N TYR A 82 -31.09 15.52 1.36
CA TYR A 82 -31.26 14.45 0.38
C TYR A 82 -30.27 13.31 0.63
N PRO A 83 -30.52 12.43 1.61
CA PRO A 83 -29.67 11.27 1.87
C PRO A 83 -29.68 10.30 0.69
N PHE A 84 -28.54 9.67 0.42
CA PHE A 84 -28.49 8.54 -0.52
C PHE A 84 -29.37 7.39 -0.01
N GLN A 85 -30.15 6.82 -0.92
CA GLN A 85 -31.06 5.70 -0.69
C GLN A 85 -30.99 4.76 -1.90
N GLY A 86 -30.59 3.50 -1.69
CA GLY A 86 -30.51 2.48 -2.72
C GLY A 86 -29.27 1.60 -2.63
N VAL A 87 -28.92 0.99 -3.76
CA VAL A 87 -27.86 0.00 -3.89
C VAL A 87 -26.63 0.64 -4.53
N PHE A 88 -25.45 0.31 -4.00
CA PHE A 88 -24.15 0.63 -4.56
C PHE A 88 -23.35 -0.67 -4.74
N ASP A 89 -23.33 -1.18 -5.97
CA ASP A 89 -22.66 -2.42 -6.35
C ASP A 89 -21.34 -2.12 -7.06
N GLY A 90 -20.22 -2.39 -6.39
CA GLY A 90 -18.90 -2.18 -6.96
C GLY A 90 -18.50 -3.19 -8.01
N GLN A 91 -19.20 -4.33 -8.14
CA GLN A 91 -18.84 -5.40 -9.07
C GLN A 91 -17.36 -5.84 -8.99
N ASN A 92 -16.77 -5.79 -7.79
CA ASN A 92 -15.36 -6.04 -7.47
C ASN A 92 -14.36 -5.00 -8.02
N HIS A 93 -14.84 -3.83 -8.41
CA HIS A 93 -13.98 -2.70 -8.79
C HIS A 93 -13.54 -1.87 -7.59
N THR A 94 -12.49 -1.09 -7.82
CA THR A 94 -11.93 -0.16 -6.83
C THR A 94 -12.20 1.29 -7.18
N ILE A 95 -12.22 2.13 -6.16
CA ILE A 95 -12.22 3.59 -6.25
C ILE A 95 -10.99 4.07 -5.52
N SER A 96 -10.15 4.86 -6.18
CA SER A 96 -8.83 5.21 -5.66
C SER A 96 -8.57 6.70 -5.53
N ASN A 97 -7.61 7.06 -4.67
CA ASN A 97 -6.95 8.37 -4.61
C ASN A 97 -7.85 9.57 -4.34
N LEU A 98 -8.99 9.38 -3.65
CA LEU A 98 -9.83 10.49 -3.25
C LEU A 98 -9.13 11.33 -2.16
N LYS A 99 -8.90 12.61 -2.45
CA LYS A 99 -8.40 13.58 -1.47
C LYS A 99 -9.46 14.62 -1.13
N TYR A 100 -9.90 14.62 0.12
CA TYR A 100 -10.86 15.61 0.64
C TYR A 100 -10.57 15.94 2.10
N VAL A 101 -9.72 16.96 2.27
CA VAL A 101 -9.21 17.43 3.56
C VAL A 101 -9.96 18.70 3.94
N LYS A 102 -11.04 18.53 4.71
CA LYS A 102 -11.96 19.58 5.14
C LYS A 102 -12.24 19.51 6.64
N PRO A 103 -11.28 19.88 7.51
CA PRO A 103 -11.38 19.69 8.97
C PRO A 103 -12.59 20.37 9.63
N SER A 104 -13.26 21.33 8.96
CA SER A 104 -14.46 22.01 9.47
C SER A 104 -15.78 21.47 8.90
N LYS A 105 -15.73 20.41 8.08
CA LYS A 105 -16.91 19.84 7.43
C LYS A 105 -17.36 18.58 8.14
N ASP A 106 -18.65 18.51 8.38
CA ASP A 106 -19.32 17.31 8.86
C ASP A 106 -19.68 16.38 7.70
N ASN A 107 -19.89 15.12 8.03
CA ASN A 107 -20.41 14.09 7.13
C ASN A 107 -19.50 13.91 5.91
N VAL A 108 -18.26 13.50 6.17
CA VAL A 108 -17.21 13.33 5.16
C VAL A 108 -17.08 11.87 4.75
N GLY A 109 -17.10 11.62 3.43
CA GLY A 109 -16.88 10.32 2.81
C GLY A 109 -17.12 10.38 1.29
N LEU A 110 -17.00 9.23 0.61
CA LEU A 110 -17.52 9.08 -0.76
C LEU A 110 -19.01 9.45 -0.78
N PHE A 111 -19.76 8.89 0.17
CA PHE A 111 -21.11 9.30 0.52
C PHE A 111 -21.08 10.16 1.78
N GLY A 112 -21.64 11.37 1.71
CA GLY A 112 -21.73 12.25 2.87
C GLY A 112 -22.77 11.74 3.85
N VAL A 113 -24.01 11.58 3.36
CA VAL A 113 -25.16 11.14 4.16
C VAL A 113 -25.96 10.07 3.42
N ALA A 114 -26.26 8.96 4.11
CA ALA A 114 -27.11 7.88 3.62
C ALA A 114 -28.26 7.59 4.60
N LYS A 115 -29.30 6.89 4.13
CA LYS A 115 -30.43 6.44 4.97
C LYS A 115 -30.72 4.96 4.81
N GLU A 116 -30.89 4.48 3.59
CA GLU A 116 -31.22 3.08 3.25
C GLU A 116 -30.20 2.64 2.20
N MET A 117 -29.06 2.11 2.63
CA MET A 117 -27.95 1.83 1.73
C MET A 117 -27.50 0.38 1.83
N ASP A 118 -27.53 -0.30 0.69
CA ASP A 118 -26.86 -1.57 0.45
C ASP A 118 -25.60 -1.30 -0.36
N ALA A 119 -24.42 -1.56 0.20
CA ALA A 119 -23.17 -1.43 -0.53
C ALA A 119 -22.44 -2.77 -0.57
N LYS A 120 -21.94 -3.16 -1.75
CA LYS A 120 -21.21 -4.42 -1.88
C LYS A 120 -20.10 -4.41 -2.92
N ASP A 121 -19.16 -5.34 -2.76
CA ASP A 121 -18.14 -5.68 -3.74
C ASP A 121 -17.33 -4.48 -4.23
N VAL A 122 -16.87 -3.61 -3.31
CA VAL A 122 -16.13 -2.38 -3.65
C VAL A 122 -14.93 -2.14 -2.73
N GLY A 123 -13.81 -1.76 -3.35
CA GLY A 123 -12.61 -1.31 -2.65
C GLY A 123 -12.42 0.19 -2.67
N LEU A 124 -12.12 0.79 -1.52
CA LEU A 124 -11.72 2.20 -1.39
C LEU A 124 -10.22 2.22 -1.10
N VAL A 125 -9.42 2.75 -2.03
CA VAL A 125 -7.97 2.61 -2.02
C VAL A 125 -7.28 3.98 -1.97
N ASN A 126 -6.35 4.15 -1.03
CA ASN A 126 -5.52 5.36 -0.92
C ASN A 126 -6.34 6.65 -0.80
N PHE A 127 -7.35 6.66 0.06
CA PHE A 127 -8.13 7.87 0.36
C PHE A 127 -7.38 8.71 1.41
N ASN A 128 -7.43 10.03 1.26
CA ASN A 128 -6.96 10.98 2.26
C ASN A 128 -8.12 11.92 2.62
N LEU A 129 -8.81 11.60 3.72
CA LEU A 129 -10.01 12.30 4.16
C LEU A 129 -9.77 12.94 5.53
N SER A 130 -10.19 14.21 5.65
CA SER A 130 -10.23 14.90 6.94
C SER A 130 -11.55 15.66 7.10
N GLY A 131 -12.22 15.51 8.24
CA GLY A 131 -13.49 16.18 8.56
C GLY A 131 -13.58 16.63 10.03
N CYS A 132 -14.71 17.20 10.42
CA CYS A 132 -15.03 17.53 11.81
C CYS A 132 -15.85 16.39 12.44
N ASN A 133 -17.16 16.33 12.17
CA ASN A 133 -18.03 15.27 12.68
C ASN A 133 -18.37 14.23 11.61
N ASN A 134 -18.38 12.95 11.99
CA ASN A 134 -18.80 11.82 11.16
C ASN A 134 -17.97 11.70 9.87
N VAL A 135 -16.82 11.05 9.98
CA VAL A 135 -15.90 10.83 8.86
C VAL A 135 -15.78 9.33 8.61
N GLY A 136 -16.02 8.89 7.39
CA GLY A 136 -15.77 7.51 6.97
C GLY A 136 -15.38 7.42 5.51
N ALA A 137 -14.54 6.46 5.12
CA ALA A 137 -14.10 6.34 3.73
C ALA A 137 -15.30 6.16 2.78
N LEU A 138 -16.23 5.27 3.15
CA LEU A 138 -17.45 5.03 2.39
C LEU A 138 -18.52 6.06 2.74
N ILE A 139 -18.89 6.16 4.02
CA ILE A 139 -20.05 6.94 4.47
C ILE A 139 -19.66 7.83 5.66
N GLY A 140 -19.94 9.13 5.57
CA GLY A 140 -19.85 10.02 6.73
C GLY A 140 -20.88 9.65 7.79
N ARG A 141 -22.18 9.77 7.47
CA ARG A 141 -23.28 9.50 8.40
C ARG A 141 -24.44 8.73 7.78
N VAL A 142 -24.92 7.69 8.48
CA VAL A 142 -26.20 7.04 8.20
C VAL A 142 -27.25 7.54 9.18
N VAL A 143 -28.33 8.17 8.69
CA VAL A 143 -29.38 8.76 9.52
C VAL A 143 -30.29 7.70 10.18
N SER A 144 -31.07 8.09 11.18
CA SER A 144 -32.00 7.20 11.86
C SER A 144 -33.20 6.81 10.98
N GLY A 145 -33.78 5.64 11.28
CA GLY A 145 -35.01 5.17 10.62
C GLY A 145 -34.81 4.62 9.20
N GLY A 146 -33.65 4.01 8.93
CA GLY A 146 -33.33 3.35 7.65
C GLY A 146 -32.62 2.00 7.84
N HIS A 147 -31.67 1.63 6.97
CA HIS A 147 -30.80 0.46 7.17
C HIS A 147 -29.44 0.67 6.50
N LEU A 148 -28.46 -0.11 6.95
CA LEU A 148 -27.12 -0.14 6.39
C LEU A 148 -26.68 -1.60 6.24
N ASP A 149 -26.54 -2.07 5.00
CA ASP A 149 -25.99 -3.40 4.73
C ASP A 149 -24.72 -3.26 3.89
N LEU A 150 -23.57 -3.63 4.48
CA LEU A 150 -22.27 -3.64 3.81
C LEU A 150 -21.78 -5.08 3.64
N THR A 151 -21.44 -5.47 2.42
CA THR A 151 -20.92 -6.81 2.12
C THR A 151 -19.69 -6.76 1.21
N ASN A 152 -18.54 -7.32 1.60
CA ASN A 152 -17.33 -7.29 0.76
C ASN A 152 -16.91 -5.86 0.38
N VAL A 153 -16.87 -4.98 1.39
CA VAL A 153 -16.49 -3.57 1.23
C VAL A 153 -15.24 -3.29 2.06
N TYR A 154 -14.25 -2.64 1.47
CA TYR A 154 -13.00 -2.41 2.17
C TYR A 154 -12.38 -1.03 1.97
N ASN A 155 -11.61 -0.61 2.96
CA ASN A 155 -10.75 0.56 2.91
C ASN A 155 -9.28 0.13 3.04
N SER A 156 -8.42 0.55 2.11
CA SER A 156 -7.02 0.11 2.07
C SER A 156 -6.05 1.24 1.78
N GLY A 157 -4.98 1.34 2.58
CA GLY A 157 -3.91 2.33 2.39
C GLY A 157 -4.35 3.78 2.58
N SER A 158 -5.49 4.01 3.24
CA SER A 158 -6.08 5.33 3.42
C SER A 158 -5.73 5.96 4.76
N GLU A 159 -5.85 7.29 4.84
CA GLU A 159 -5.75 8.09 6.05
C GLU A 159 -7.10 8.80 6.29
N ILE A 160 -7.81 8.39 7.34
CA ILE A 160 -9.16 8.86 7.66
C ILE A 160 -9.13 9.57 9.02
N LEU A 161 -9.23 10.90 8.98
CA LEU A 161 -9.05 11.77 10.15
C LEU A 161 -10.31 12.58 10.45
N GLY A 162 -10.63 12.77 11.72
CA GLY A 162 -11.65 13.74 12.11
C GLY A 162 -11.69 14.06 13.60
N ASP A 163 -12.47 15.08 13.96
CA ASP A 163 -12.55 15.52 15.35
C ASP A 163 -13.42 14.58 16.19
N ALA A 164 -14.58 14.13 15.70
CA ALA A 164 -15.56 13.38 16.50
C ALA A 164 -15.65 11.88 16.16
N ALA A 165 -16.70 11.47 15.45
CA ALA A 165 -16.94 10.08 15.07
C ALA A 165 -16.19 9.77 13.77
N VAL A 166 -15.25 8.82 13.81
CA VAL A 166 -14.40 8.48 12.68
C VAL A 166 -14.34 6.96 12.52
N GLY A 167 -14.70 6.46 11.34
CA GLY A 167 -14.63 5.03 11.02
C GLY A 167 -13.84 4.78 9.75
N GLY A 168 -13.14 3.65 9.67
CA GLY A 168 -12.45 3.29 8.41
C GLY A 168 -13.41 3.13 7.23
N LEU A 169 -14.66 2.74 7.47
CA LEU A 169 -15.72 2.69 6.46
C LEU A 169 -16.84 3.70 6.73
N VAL A 170 -17.35 3.73 7.97
CA VAL A 170 -18.53 4.54 8.33
C VAL A 170 -18.25 5.40 9.56
N GLY A 171 -18.43 6.71 9.44
CA GLY A 171 -18.24 7.62 10.58
C GLY A 171 -19.25 7.35 11.70
N ARG A 172 -20.55 7.44 11.39
CA ARG A 172 -21.63 7.17 12.35
C ARG A 172 -22.85 6.52 11.70
N ALA A 173 -23.46 5.56 12.38
CA ALA A 173 -24.74 4.97 11.98
C ALA A 173 -25.75 4.95 13.14
N TYR A 174 -27.02 5.29 12.84
CA TYR A 174 -28.13 5.38 13.79
C TYR A 174 -29.20 4.27 13.64
N THR A 175 -28.93 3.24 12.84
CA THR A 175 -29.98 2.36 12.32
C THR A 175 -29.60 0.88 12.39
N ASN A 176 -30.45 -0.03 11.87
CA ASN A 176 -30.08 -1.44 11.72
C ASN A 176 -28.88 -1.58 10.79
N TYR A 177 -27.86 -2.34 11.20
CA TYR A 177 -26.63 -2.53 10.44
C TYR A 177 -26.30 -4.01 10.31
N ASN A 178 -25.90 -4.41 9.10
CA ASN A 178 -25.27 -5.70 8.84
C ASN A 178 -23.95 -5.45 8.10
N ILE A 179 -22.83 -5.78 8.72
CA ILE A 179 -21.49 -5.57 8.17
C ILE A 179 -20.84 -6.94 8.00
N VAL A 180 -20.58 -7.34 6.76
CA VAL A 180 -20.17 -8.72 6.44
C VAL A 180 -18.98 -8.72 5.49
N SER A 181 -17.91 -9.42 5.85
CA SER A 181 -16.72 -9.53 5.00
C SER A 181 -16.12 -8.15 4.66
N CYS A 182 -16.16 -7.22 5.60
CA CYS A 182 -15.65 -5.86 5.41
C CYS A 182 -14.34 -5.67 6.17
N TYR A 183 -13.45 -4.83 5.63
CA TYR A 183 -12.18 -4.59 6.31
C TYR A 183 -11.59 -3.19 6.14
N ASN A 184 -10.66 -2.88 7.04
CA ASN A 184 -9.87 -1.67 6.99
C ASN A 184 -8.38 -1.98 7.21
N THR A 185 -7.53 -1.48 6.31
CA THR A 185 -6.06 -1.44 6.51
C THR A 185 -5.51 -0.02 6.63
N GLY A 186 -6.36 1.01 6.49
CA GLY A 186 -6.00 2.42 6.60
C GLY A 186 -5.96 2.93 8.04
N ILE A 187 -5.29 4.06 8.27
CA ILE A 187 -5.21 4.73 9.57
C ILE A 187 -6.54 5.44 9.88
N VAL A 188 -7.03 5.33 11.11
CA VAL A 188 -8.27 5.95 11.59
C VAL A 188 -8.02 6.75 12.87
N GLU A 189 -8.21 8.06 12.83
CA GLU A 189 -8.03 8.93 14.00
C GLU A 189 -9.21 9.87 14.24
N GLY A 190 -9.75 9.86 15.47
CA GLY A 190 -10.70 10.84 15.98
C GLY A 190 -11.18 10.55 17.39
N ILE A 191 -11.91 11.48 18.04
CA ILE A 191 -12.32 11.34 19.45
C ILE A 191 -13.04 10.01 19.72
N SER A 192 -13.84 9.52 18.78
CA SER A 192 -14.44 8.18 18.78
C SER A 192 -14.11 7.48 17.48
N ALA A 193 -13.04 6.69 17.50
CA ALA A 193 -12.45 6.04 16.35
C ALA A 193 -12.73 4.53 16.34
N GLY A 194 -13.19 4.00 15.21
CA GLY A 194 -13.33 2.57 15.00
C GLY A 194 -12.75 2.12 13.67
N GLY A 195 -12.06 0.99 13.63
CA GLY A 195 -11.46 0.51 12.37
C GLY A 195 -12.48 0.32 11.25
N LEU A 196 -13.73 -0.05 11.56
CA LEU A 196 -14.82 -0.09 10.58
C LEU A 196 -15.82 1.05 10.81
N ILE A 197 -16.30 1.20 12.04
CA ILE A 197 -17.36 2.17 12.38
C ILE A 197 -16.96 3.03 13.57
N GLY A 198 -17.01 4.36 13.43
CA GLY A 198 -16.71 5.28 14.54
C GLY A 198 -17.72 5.15 15.68
N ILE A 199 -18.99 5.42 15.39
CA ILE A 199 -20.09 5.32 16.38
C ILE A 199 -21.29 4.55 15.81
N LEU A 200 -21.78 3.59 16.58
CA LEU A 200 -23.06 2.91 16.41
C LEU A 200 -24.07 3.42 17.44
N SER A 201 -25.00 4.28 17.03
CA SER A 201 -26.04 4.84 17.90
C SER A 201 -27.35 4.05 17.78
N GLY A 202 -27.94 3.69 18.93
CA GLY A 202 -29.11 2.81 19.01
C GLY A 202 -30.44 3.46 19.34
N SER A 203 -30.58 4.79 19.27
CA SER A 203 -31.82 5.45 19.70
C SER A 203 -33.02 5.00 18.84
N GLY A 204 -33.95 4.26 19.46
CA GLY A 204 -35.22 3.89 18.86
C GLY A 204 -35.23 2.61 17.98
N VAL A 205 -34.11 1.89 17.88
CA VAL A 205 -34.05 0.60 17.17
C VAL A 205 -34.14 -0.57 18.14
N SER A 206 -35.14 -1.42 17.97
CA SER A 206 -35.34 -2.67 18.73
C SER A 206 -34.73 -3.90 18.03
N GLY A 207 -33.74 -3.70 17.15
CA GLY A 207 -33.09 -4.75 16.36
C GLY A 207 -31.65 -5.05 16.80
N SER A 208 -31.21 -6.28 16.59
CA SER A 208 -29.80 -6.70 16.69
C SER A 208 -29.12 -6.50 15.34
N GLY A 209 -28.11 -5.63 15.27
CA GLY A 209 -27.19 -5.58 14.13
C GLY A 209 -25.95 -6.44 14.36
N TYR A 210 -25.26 -6.81 13.29
CA TYR A 210 -24.08 -7.69 13.38
C TYR A 210 -22.90 -7.23 12.53
N ILE A 211 -21.70 -7.56 13.02
CA ILE A 211 -20.43 -7.49 12.29
C ILE A 211 -19.89 -8.91 12.19
N ARG A 212 -19.70 -9.42 10.96
CA ARG A 212 -19.28 -10.79 10.70
C ARG A 212 -18.17 -10.87 9.68
N ASN A 213 -17.26 -11.83 9.85
CA ASN A 213 -16.18 -12.10 8.89
C ASN A 213 -15.36 -10.85 8.56
N SER A 214 -15.25 -9.91 9.51
CA SER A 214 -14.76 -8.56 9.24
C SER A 214 -13.54 -8.26 10.10
N TYR A 215 -12.65 -7.40 9.61
CA TYR A 215 -11.39 -7.20 10.30
C TYR A 215 -10.77 -5.82 10.15
N ASN A 216 -9.86 -5.50 11.07
CA ASN A 216 -9.05 -4.29 11.01
C ASN A 216 -7.56 -4.61 11.16
N MET A 217 -6.76 -4.08 10.23
CA MET A 217 -5.30 -4.11 10.27
C MET A 217 -4.70 -2.71 10.47
N GLY A 218 -5.48 -1.66 10.20
CA GLY A 218 -5.03 -0.28 10.33
C GLY A 218 -4.94 0.19 11.78
N ALA A 219 -4.06 1.16 12.05
CA ALA A 219 -3.97 1.77 13.37
C ALA A 219 -5.24 2.61 13.66
N VAL A 220 -5.75 2.50 14.89
CA VAL A 220 -6.94 3.23 15.35
C VAL A 220 -6.63 3.99 16.64
N GLY A 221 -6.93 5.28 16.71
CA GLY A 221 -6.67 6.00 17.95
C GLY A 221 -7.33 7.36 18.15
N THR A 222 -7.16 7.90 19.36
CA THR A 222 -7.23 9.30 19.84
C THR A 222 -7.75 9.32 21.29
N ARG A 223 -9.07 9.31 21.53
CA ARG A 223 -9.65 9.33 22.90
C ARG A 223 -10.37 8.04 23.25
N THR A 224 -11.36 7.65 22.46
CA THR A 224 -12.01 6.35 22.54
C THR A 224 -11.75 5.60 21.24
N ALA A 225 -11.15 4.42 21.34
CA ALA A 225 -10.70 3.67 20.17
C ALA A 225 -11.12 2.20 20.27
N GLY A 226 -11.67 1.66 19.19
CA GLY A 226 -11.97 0.24 19.06
C GLY A 226 -11.47 -0.31 17.74
N GLY A 227 -10.90 -1.51 17.72
CA GLY A 227 -10.38 -2.09 16.48
C GLY A 227 -11.44 -2.26 15.39
N LEU A 228 -12.70 -2.53 15.74
CA LEU A 228 -13.82 -2.57 14.79
C LEU A 228 -14.79 -1.40 14.99
N VAL A 229 -15.22 -1.15 16.23
CA VAL A 229 -16.20 -0.11 16.56
C VAL A 229 -15.67 0.80 17.66
N GLY A 230 -15.66 2.11 17.44
CA GLY A 230 -15.22 3.06 18.47
C GLY A 230 -16.17 3.09 19.66
N VAL A 231 -17.44 3.44 19.40
CA VAL A 231 -18.48 3.51 20.44
C VAL A 231 -19.76 2.81 20.01
N VAL A 232 -20.36 2.05 20.92
CA VAL A 232 -21.72 1.51 20.83
C VAL A 232 -22.62 2.24 21.82
N GLY A 233 -23.72 2.79 21.32
CA GLY A 233 -24.69 3.59 22.06
C GLY A 233 -24.36 5.08 22.12
N ASP A 234 -25.28 5.84 22.73
CA ASP A 234 -25.08 7.24 23.10
C ASP A 234 -24.84 7.33 24.63
N ASP A 235 -24.67 8.53 25.20
CA ASP A 235 -24.44 8.69 26.66
C ASP A 235 -25.66 8.32 27.55
N ALA A 236 -26.78 7.90 26.96
CA ALA A 236 -27.92 7.31 27.65
C ALA A 236 -27.90 5.78 27.47
N PRO A 237 -28.33 4.97 28.45
CA PRO A 237 -28.37 3.52 28.31
C PRO A 237 -29.25 3.14 27.11
N THR A 238 -28.62 2.68 26.03
CA THR A 238 -29.32 2.18 24.84
C THR A 238 -29.31 0.67 24.84
N SER A 239 -30.42 0.06 24.44
CA SER A 239 -30.56 -1.40 24.29
C SER A 239 -29.95 -1.88 22.96
N THR A 240 -28.72 -1.46 22.64
CA THR A 240 -28.03 -1.97 21.45
C THR A 240 -27.53 -3.38 21.72
N ASN A 241 -27.92 -4.34 20.87
CA ASN A 241 -27.54 -5.74 20.97
C ASN A 241 -26.60 -6.11 19.81
N LEU A 242 -25.46 -5.43 19.74
CA LEU A 242 -24.45 -5.67 18.69
C LEU A 242 -23.89 -7.09 18.83
N MET A 243 -23.90 -7.84 17.73
CA MET A 243 -23.23 -9.14 17.63
C MET A 243 -21.96 -9.01 16.80
N ILE A 244 -20.81 -9.42 17.35
CA ILE A 244 -19.56 -9.48 16.60
C ILE A 244 -19.11 -10.95 16.57
N GLU A 245 -19.01 -11.50 15.35
CA GLU A 245 -18.70 -12.91 15.13
C GLU A 245 -17.65 -13.09 14.04
N ASN A 246 -16.78 -14.09 14.15
CA ASN A 246 -15.78 -14.42 13.11
C ASN A 246 -14.95 -13.20 12.69
N SER A 247 -14.58 -12.32 13.61
CA SER A 247 -14.02 -11.01 13.30
C SER A 247 -12.79 -10.74 14.14
N TYR A 248 -11.89 -9.89 13.65
CA TYR A 248 -10.64 -9.70 14.37
C TYR A 248 -9.98 -8.33 14.16
N ASN A 249 -9.05 -8.03 15.07
CA ASN A 249 -8.19 -6.86 14.98
C ASN A 249 -6.71 -7.27 15.10
N VAL A 250 -5.89 -6.79 14.17
CA VAL A 250 -4.41 -6.85 14.26
C VAL A 250 -3.77 -5.48 14.31
N GLY A 251 -4.50 -4.43 13.92
CA GLY A 251 -4.03 -3.04 14.01
C GLY A 251 -3.88 -2.58 15.46
N SER A 252 -2.90 -1.71 15.74
CA SER A 252 -2.75 -1.13 17.08
C SER A 252 -3.93 -0.22 17.43
N VAL A 253 -4.44 -0.32 18.66
CA VAL A 253 -5.55 0.51 19.17
C VAL A 253 -5.07 1.37 20.33
N ASN A 254 -5.09 2.70 20.17
CA ASN A 254 -4.63 3.66 21.17
C ASN A 254 -5.70 4.69 21.52
N GLY A 255 -6.43 4.46 22.62
CA GLY A 255 -7.47 5.36 23.10
C GLY A 255 -7.08 6.01 24.43
N ASN A 256 -6.81 7.32 24.45
CA ASN A 256 -6.38 8.02 25.66
C ASN A 256 -7.30 7.82 26.88
N ALA A 257 -8.59 7.56 26.67
CA ALA A 257 -9.56 7.23 27.71
C ALA A 257 -9.96 5.75 27.69
N TYR A 258 -10.49 5.27 26.57
CA TYR A 258 -10.99 3.90 26.44
C TYR A 258 -10.41 3.24 25.19
N ALA A 259 -9.82 2.07 25.35
CA ALA A 259 -9.24 1.30 24.24
C ALA A 259 -9.70 -0.16 24.29
N GLY A 260 -10.33 -0.65 23.23
CA GLY A 260 -10.77 -2.04 23.12
C GLY A 260 -10.29 -2.69 21.83
N GLY A 261 -9.80 -3.92 21.89
CA GLY A 261 -9.35 -4.61 20.69
C GLY A 261 -10.42 -4.74 19.61
N LEU A 262 -11.71 -4.87 19.96
CA LEU A 262 -12.82 -4.82 19.00
C LEU A 262 -13.73 -3.61 19.23
N VAL A 263 -14.11 -3.32 20.47
CA VAL A 263 -15.01 -2.19 20.80
C VAL A 263 -14.42 -1.30 21.88
N GLY A 264 -14.28 0.00 21.60
CA GLY A 264 -13.70 0.95 22.55
C GLY A 264 -14.58 1.16 23.79
N ARG A 265 -15.83 1.58 23.57
CA ARG A 265 -16.82 1.79 24.64
C ARG A 265 -18.22 1.36 24.20
N GLY A 266 -18.96 0.70 25.08
CA GLY A 266 -20.39 0.43 24.90
C GLY A 266 -20.76 -1.01 25.20
N ASP A 267 -22.05 -1.25 25.34
CA ASP A 267 -22.59 -2.58 25.60
C ASP A 267 -22.78 -3.34 24.29
N VAL A 268 -22.37 -4.60 24.30
CA VAL A 268 -22.54 -5.54 23.20
C VAL A 268 -23.39 -6.74 23.63
N GLY A 269 -24.02 -7.37 22.65
CA GLY A 269 -24.79 -8.60 22.83
C GLY A 269 -23.86 -9.79 22.97
N VAL A 270 -23.22 -10.14 21.85
CA VAL A 270 -22.43 -11.35 21.68
C VAL A 270 -21.06 -10.99 21.11
N LEU A 271 -20.01 -11.61 21.65
CA LEU A 271 -18.67 -11.66 21.06
C LEU A 271 -18.30 -13.13 20.85
N ALA A 272 -18.19 -13.60 19.62
CA ALA A 272 -17.91 -15.01 19.35
C ALA A 272 -16.90 -15.21 18.24
N ASN A 273 -16.13 -16.30 18.30
CA ASN A 273 -15.20 -16.70 17.24
C ASN A 273 -14.29 -15.54 16.77
N SER A 274 -13.79 -14.73 17.69
CA SER A 274 -13.14 -13.47 17.37
C SER A 274 -11.83 -13.32 18.09
N TYR A 275 -10.91 -12.52 17.54
CA TYR A 275 -9.62 -12.34 18.18
C TYR A 275 -9.02 -10.95 18.04
N ASN A 276 -8.10 -10.64 18.96
CA ASN A 276 -7.26 -9.45 18.87
C ASN A 276 -5.77 -9.86 18.95
N LYS A 277 -4.98 -9.50 17.94
CA LYS A 277 -3.51 -9.55 17.98
C LYS A 277 -2.89 -8.15 18.12
N GLY A 278 -3.65 -7.09 17.83
CA GLY A 278 -3.17 -5.71 17.90
C GLY A 278 -2.88 -5.25 19.33
N ALA A 279 -1.80 -4.49 19.51
CA ALA A 279 -1.47 -3.90 20.81
C ALA A 279 -2.51 -2.84 21.21
N ILE A 280 -2.96 -2.89 22.48
CA ILE A 280 -4.00 -2.03 23.04
C ILE A 280 -3.40 -1.12 24.12
N ALA A 281 -3.62 0.18 24.01
CA ALA A 281 -3.19 1.17 24.99
C ALA A 281 -4.29 2.19 25.31
N GLY A 282 -4.50 2.48 26.59
CA GLY A 282 -5.43 3.53 27.03
C GLY A 282 -5.42 3.80 28.54
N ASP A 283 -6.27 4.70 29.03
CA ASP A 283 -6.46 4.85 30.48
C ASP A 283 -7.18 3.62 31.06
N THR A 284 -8.28 3.22 30.42
CA THR A 284 -8.96 1.93 30.60
C THR A 284 -8.85 1.13 29.30
N ALA A 285 -8.21 -0.04 29.37
CA ALA A 285 -7.90 -0.86 28.20
C ALA A 285 -8.37 -2.31 28.35
N GLY A 286 -8.94 -2.89 27.29
CA GLY A 286 -9.31 -4.31 27.24
C GLY A 286 -9.02 -4.97 25.90
N GLY A 287 -8.64 -6.25 25.90
CA GLY A 287 -8.32 -6.97 24.66
C GLY A 287 -9.50 -7.14 23.69
N PHE A 288 -10.75 -7.02 24.17
CA PHE A 288 -11.96 -6.96 23.34
C PHE A 288 -12.74 -5.67 23.57
N LEU A 289 -13.10 -5.39 24.84
CA LEU A 289 -13.89 -4.24 25.24
C LEU A 289 -13.06 -3.31 26.11
N GLY A 290 -12.93 -2.04 25.74
CA GLY A 290 -12.33 -1.03 26.63
C GLY A 290 -13.21 -0.83 27.86
N LYS A 291 -14.44 -0.36 27.62
CA LYS A 291 -15.47 -0.21 28.67
C LYS A 291 -16.84 -0.67 28.18
N GLY A 292 -17.51 -1.56 28.92
CA GLY A 292 -18.91 -1.93 28.65
C GLY A 292 -19.27 -3.35 29.05
N ALA A 293 -20.48 -3.75 28.72
CA ALA A 293 -21.03 -5.07 28.97
C ALA A 293 -20.96 -5.99 27.76
N CYS A 294 -20.81 -7.30 28.00
CA CYS A 294 -21.19 -8.32 27.02
C CYS A 294 -22.35 -9.15 27.59
N SER A 295 -23.57 -8.75 27.26
CA SER A 295 -24.79 -9.22 27.96
C SER A 295 -25.11 -10.71 27.74
N GLN A 296 -24.77 -11.26 26.57
CA GLN A 296 -24.98 -12.67 26.24
C GLN A 296 -23.68 -13.50 26.31
N GLY A 297 -22.53 -12.84 26.52
CA GLY A 297 -21.24 -13.47 26.76
C GLY A 297 -20.26 -13.45 25.57
N LEU A 298 -19.00 -13.69 25.93
CA LEU A 298 -17.85 -13.85 25.04
C LEU A 298 -17.51 -15.34 24.96
N SER A 299 -17.36 -15.86 23.75
CA SER A 299 -17.10 -17.29 23.51
C SER A 299 -16.11 -17.54 22.38
N ASN A 300 -15.39 -18.66 22.43
CA ASN A 300 -14.53 -19.13 21.33
C ASN A 300 -13.57 -18.05 20.82
N SER A 301 -12.99 -17.25 21.71
CA SER A 301 -12.31 -16.01 21.33
C SER A 301 -10.99 -15.86 22.08
N TYR A 302 -10.07 -15.08 21.51
CA TYR A 302 -8.77 -14.91 22.16
C TYR A 302 -8.12 -13.54 21.97
N ASN A 303 -7.29 -13.17 22.94
CA ASN A 303 -6.44 -11.99 22.87
C ASN A 303 -4.96 -12.41 22.92
N LEU A 304 -4.19 -12.05 21.90
CA LEU A 304 -2.71 -12.12 21.87
C LEU A 304 -2.08 -10.73 22.04
N GLY A 305 -2.80 -9.66 21.68
CA GLY A 305 -2.29 -8.31 21.77
C GLY A 305 -1.99 -7.90 23.21
N SER A 306 -0.86 -7.23 23.45
CA SER A 306 -0.56 -6.66 24.76
C SER A 306 -1.62 -5.62 25.15
N VAL A 307 -2.07 -5.62 26.41
CA VAL A 307 -3.06 -4.67 26.93
C VAL A 307 -2.41 -3.78 27.99
N THR A 308 -2.32 -2.48 27.72
CA THR A 308 -1.72 -1.50 28.63
C THR A 308 -2.75 -0.46 29.05
N GLY A 309 -3.08 -0.45 30.35
CA GLY A 309 -3.94 0.53 30.99
C GLY A 309 -3.15 1.49 31.88
N VAL A 310 -3.56 2.75 31.98
CA VAL A 310 -3.04 3.64 33.03
C VAL A 310 -3.77 3.36 34.34
N THR A 311 -5.10 3.39 34.33
CA THR A 311 -5.94 3.15 35.51
C THR A 311 -6.47 1.72 35.55
N MET A 312 -6.88 1.15 34.42
CA MET A 312 -7.49 -0.18 34.37
C MET A 312 -7.04 -0.96 33.13
N ALA A 313 -6.61 -2.21 33.29
CA ALA A 313 -6.31 -3.10 32.18
C ALA A 313 -6.86 -4.50 32.41
N GLY A 314 -7.64 -5.00 31.45
CA GLY A 314 -8.19 -6.35 31.45
C GLY A 314 -7.81 -7.13 30.19
N GLY A 315 -7.46 -8.41 30.32
CA GLY A 315 -7.14 -9.24 29.15
C GLY A 315 -8.24 -9.24 28.08
N PHE A 316 -9.52 -9.20 28.48
CA PHE A 316 -10.68 -9.08 27.59
C PHE A 316 -11.47 -7.78 27.80
N THR A 317 -11.77 -7.41 29.05
CA THR A 317 -12.55 -6.19 29.34
C THR A 317 -11.83 -5.30 30.33
N GLY A 318 -11.60 -4.04 29.94
CA GLY A 318 -10.93 -3.05 30.77
C GLY A 318 -11.79 -2.52 31.92
N GLU A 319 -13.09 -2.32 31.71
CA GLU A 319 -14.09 -2.02 32.75
C GLU A 319 -15.45 -2.56 32.31
N GLY A 320 -16.09 -3.37 33.16
CA GLY A 320 -17.45 -3.87 32.94
C GLY A 320 -17.59 -5.39 33.06
N TRP A 321 -18.82 -5.82 32.85
CA TRP A 321 -19.32 -7.16 33.11
C TRP A 321 -19.44 -8.03 31.86
N MET A 322 -18.96 -9.27 31.96
CA MET A 322 -19.12 -10.28 30.90
C MET A 322 -19.10 -11.71 31.44
N ASN A 323 -19.79 -12.60 30.73
CA ASN A 323 -19.60 -14.04 30.88
C ASN A 323 -18.63 -14.51 29.79
N VAL A 324 -17.65 -15.32 30.14
CA VAL A 324 -16.60 -15.79 29.23
C VAL A 324 -16.63 -17.31 29.19
N SER A 325 -16.61 -17.87 28.00
CA SER A 325 -16.56 -19.31 27.76
C SER A 325 -15.53 -19.64 26.70
N ASP A 326 -14.84 -20.76 26.83
CA ASP A 326 -14.00 -21.34 25.77
C ASP A 326 -13.11 -20.27 25.10
N SER A 327 -12.32 -19.56 25.89
CA SER A 327 -11.57 -18.38 25.43
C SER A 327 -10.24 -18.22 26.16
N TYR A 328 -9.29 -17.48 25.59
CA TYR A 328 -8.03 -17.24 26.30
C TYR A 328 -7.38 -15.87 26.07
N ASN A 329 -6.68 -15.40 27.09
CA ASN A 329 -5.78 -14.25 26.99
C ASN A 329 -4.33 -14.71 27.10
N ALA A 330 -3.59 -14.66 26.00
CA ALA A 330 -2.13 -14.80 26.00
C ALA A 330 -1.41 -13.45 25.83
N GLY A 331 -2.14 -12.35 25.64
CA GLY A 331 -1.58 -11.01 25.66
C GLY A 331 -1.14 -10.59 27.06
N ILE A 332 0.04 -9.97 27.15
CA ILE A 332 0.55 -9.42 28.40
C ILE A 332 -0.32 -8.25 28.85
N VAL A 333 -0.87 -8.32 30.07
CA VAL A 333 -1.67 -7.24 30.66
C VAL A 333 -0.82 -6.42 31.64
N THR A 334 -0.76 -5.11 31.42
CA THR A 334 0.00 -4.14 32.23
C THR A 334 -0.90 -3.00 32.68
N SER A 335 -0.86 -2.64 33.97
CA SER A 335 -1.60 -1.49 34.52
C SER A 335 -0.86 -0.85 35.69
N ASN A 336 -0.96 0.48 35.83
CA ASN A 336 -0.51 1.18 37.05
C ASN A 336 -1.61 1.20 38.14
N GLY A 337 -2.86 0.91 37.77
CA GLY A 337 -4.00 0.81 38.67
C GLY A 337 -4.51 -0.63 38.80
N GLN A 338 -5.78 -0.86 38.47
CA GLN A 338 -6.38 -2.19 38.51
C GLN A 338 -5.96 -3.02 37.31
N LYS A 339 -5.63 -4.29 37.57
CA LYS A 339 -5.21 -5.27 36.57
C LYS A 339 -6.03 -6.54 36.73
N GLY A 340 -6.50 -7.10 35.62
CA GLY A 340 -7.06 -8.45 35.58
C GLY A 340 -6.66 -9.20 34.32
N GLU A 341 -6.24 -10.46 34.44
CA GLU A 341 -5.81 -11.24 33.27
C GLU A 341 -6.98 -11.57 32.30
N ILE A 342 -8.23 -11.35 32.74
CA ILE A 342 -9.44 -11.46 31.91
C ILE A 342 -10.30 -10.19 32.00
N SER A 343 -10.67 -9.78 33.21
CA SER A 343 -11.43 -8.55 33.47
C SER A 343 -11.00 -7.95 34.80
N THR A 344 -11.13 -6.64 34.93
CA THR A 344 -10.91 -5.90 36.19
C THR A 344 -12.16 -5.83 37.06
N ASP A 345 -13.32 -6.19 36.52
CA ASP A 345 -14.63 -6.18 37.21
C ASP A 345 -15.25 -7.59 37.19
N TRP A 346 -16.51 -7.73 37.60
CA TRP A 346 -17.21 -9.00 37.68
C TRP A 346 -17.21 -9.76 36.36
N VAL A 347 -16.68 -10.99 36.41
CA VAL A 347 -16.63 -11.91 35.29
C VAL A 347 -16.98 -13.32 35.77
N SER A 348 -17.79 -14.03 34.98
CA SER A 348 -18.02 -15.46 35.13
C SER A 348 -17.25 -16.19 34.03
N THR A 349 -16.46 -17.20 34.35
CA THR A 349 -15.63 -17.90 33.36
C THR A 349 -15.89 -19.41 33.32
N THR A 350 -15.85 -19.97 32.12
CA THR A 350 -15.90 -21.42 31.84
C THR A 350 -14.85 -21.72 30.78
N ASN A 351 -14.02 -22.76 30.96
CA ASN A 351 -12.95 -23.11 30.01
C ASN A 351 -12.13 -21.90 29.52
N THR A 352 -11.75 -21.02 30.45
CA THR A 352 -11.06 -19.76 30.13
C THR A 352 -9.61 -19.86 30.58
N TYR A 353 -8.66 -19.51 29.72
CA TYR A 353 -7.22 -19.68 29.98
C TYR A 353 -6.46 -18.35 29.92
N CYS A 354 -5.34 -18.25 30.64
CA CYS A 354 -4.52 -17.04 30.61
C CYS A 354 -3.03 -17.27 30.90
N ILE A 355 -2.20 -16.32 30.49
CA ILE A 355 -0.82 -16.16 30.98
C ILE A 355 -0.87 -15.25 32.21
N GLY A 356 -0.51 -15.79 33.38
CA GLY A 356 -0.49 -15.06 34.65
C GLY A 356 -1.37 -15.68 35.73
N GLU A 357 -1.07 -15.37 37.00
CA GLU A 357 -1.89 -15.82 38.13
C GLU A 357 -3.19 -15.02 38.19
N SER A 358 -4.33 -15.71 38.18
CA SER A 358 -5.66 -15.09 38.24
C SER A 358 -6.67 -16.06 38.84
N GLN A 359 -7.67 -15.52 39.54
CA GLN A 359 -8.80 -16.30 40.06
C GLN A 359 -9.86 -16.59 38.99
N ASN A 360 -9.80 -15.89 37.85
CA ASN A 360 -10.85 -15.90 36.84
C ASN A 360 -10.44 -16.67 35.57
N CYS A 361 -9.29 -17.35 35.55
CA CYS A 361 -8.85 -18.20 34.43
C CYS A 361 -7.95 -19.34 34.89
N ILE A 362 -7.86 -20.37 34.06
CA ILE A 362 -6.95 -21.50 34.20
C ILE A 362 -5.59 -21.09 33.63
N GLN A 363 -4.58 -21.02 34.49
CA GLN A 363 -3.23 -20.62 34.10
C GLN A 363 -2.58 -21.64 33.16
N LYS A 364 -1.90 -21.15 32.13
CA LYS A 364 -1.15 -21.93 31.13
C LYS A 364 0.21 -21.29 30.84
N SER A 365 1.19 -22.11 30.43
CA SER A 365 2.49 -21.61 29.99
C SER A 365 2.41 -21.04 28.57
N GLU A 366 3.35 -20.16 28.22
CA GLU A 366 3.49 -19.64 26.86
C GLU A 366 3.72 -20.75 25.82
N GLU A 367 4.44 -21.82 26.20
CA GLU A 367 4.65 -23.00 25.37
C GLU A 367 3.32 -23.73 25.07
N GLU A 368 2.43 -23.87 26.07
CA GLU A 368 1.12 -24.51 25.88
C GLU A 368 0.18 -23.71 24.94
N PHE A 369 0.38 -22.40 24.82
CA PHE A 369 -0.34 -21.56 23.87
C PHE A 369 0.22 -21.68 22.45
N THR A 370 1.55 -21.69 22.31
CA THR A 370 2.25 -21.69 21.01
C THR A 370 2.31 -23.07 20.35
N ASN A 371 2.30 -24.16 21.12
CA ASN A 371 2.29 -25.52 20.57
C ASN A 371 0.88 -26.02 20.18
N GLY A 372 -0.12 -25.14 20.20
CA GLY A 372 -1.49 -25.44 19.80
C GLY A 372 -2.31 -26.21 20.84
N THR A 373 -1.77 -26.53 22.02
CA THR A 373 -2.51 -27.28 23.06
C THR A 373 -3.74 -26.50 23.55
N VAL A 374 -3.59 -25.21 23.87
CA VAL A 374 -4.73 -24.38 24.31
C VAL A 374 -5.64 -24.01 23.14
N ALA A 375 -5.06 -23.72 21.97
CA ALA A 375 -5.77 -23.46 20.73
C ALA A 375 -6.73 -24.61 20.34
N GLY A 376 -6.25 -25.85 20.41
CA GLY A 376 -7.00 -27.06 20.09
C GLY A 376 -8.15 -27.37 21.07
N LEU A 377 -8.01 -26.97 22.35
CA LEU A 377 -9.05 -27.18 23.37
C LEU A 377 -10.32 -26.38 23.07
N LEU A 378 -10.19 -25.20 22.46
CA LEU A 378 -11.29 -24.29 22.13
C LEU A 378 -12.06 -24.76 20.88
N SER A 379 -11.37 -25.44 19.96
CA SER A 379 -11.93 -25.95 18.71
C SER A 379 -12.84 -27.19 18.87
N SER A 380 -13.00 -27.70 20.10
CA SER A 380 -13.74 -28.93 20.39
C SER A 380 -15.27 -28.75 20.51
N GLY A 381 -15.77 -27.51 20.48
CA GLY A 381 -17.20 -27.18 20.59
C GLY A 381 -17.73 -26.36 19.40
N SER A 382 -18.43 -27.04 18.48
CA SER A 382 -19.21 -26.50 17.34
C SER A 382 -18.44 -26.02 16.11
N GLU A 383 -19.01 -26.36 14.93
CA GLU A 383 -18.65 -26.07 13.51
C GLU A 383 -17.25 -25.51 13.25
N THR A 384 -16.43 -26.21 12.45
CA THR A 384 -15.04 -25.84 12.14
C THR A 384 -14.95 -24.49 11.43
N VAL A 385 -14.99 -23.38 12.17
CA VAL A 385 -14.71 -22.01 11.72
C VAL A 385 -13.24 -21.62 11.93
N TRP A 386 -12.50 -22.43 12.68
CA TRP A 386 -11.07 -22.26 12.94
C TRP A 386 -10.25 -23.33 12.22
N THR A 387 -9.07 -22.96 11.75
CA THR A 387 -7.98 -23.86 11.39
C THR A 387 -6.71 -23.48 12.16
N THR A 388 -5.73 -24.38 12.23
CA THR A 388 -4.44 -24.09 12.88
C THR A 388 -3.56 -23.30 11.92
N GLY A 389 -3.17 -22.09 12.31
CA GLY A 389 -2.17 -21.29 11.60
C GLY A 389 -0.79 -21.93 11.63
N THR A 390 0.11 -21.47 10.76
CA THR A 390 1.51 -21.98 10.70
C THR A 390 2.30 -21.68 11.97
N ASP A 391 1.89 -20.68 12.75
CA ASP A 391 2.43 -20.30 14.06
C ASP A 391 1.80 -21.06 15.24
N GLY A 392 0.90 -22.01 14.97
CA GLY A 392 0.22 -22.82 15.98
C GLY A 392 -1.03 -22.18 16.59
N TYR A 393 -1.31 -20.91 16.31
CA TYR A 393 -2.52 -20.23 16.81
C TYR A 393 -3.72 -20.45 15.88
N PRO A 394 -4.98 -20.41 16.39
CA PRO A 394 -6.17 -20.52 15.56
C PRO A 394 -6.32 -19.32 14.60
N VAL A 395 -6.62 -19.59 13.34
CA VAL A 395 -7.00 -18.59 12.33
C VAL A 395 -8.38 -18.93 11.77
N LEU A 396 -9.13 -17.93 11.31
CA LEU A 396 -10.51 -18.13 10.88
C LEU A 396 -10.55 -18.64 9.44
N ILE A 397 -11.40 -19.62 9.17
CA ILE A 397 -11.61 -20.13 7.83
C ILE A 397 -12.47 -19.13 7.05
N GLY A 398 -12.00 -18.72 5.87
CA GLY A 398 -12.77 -17.87 4.96
C GLY A 398 -12.82 -16.38 5.35
N VAL A 399 -11.96 -15.94 6.28
CA VAL A 399 -11.75 -14.51 6.58
C VAL A 399 -10.33 -14.15 6.15
N GLY A 400 -10.17 -13.24 5.19
CA GLY A 400 -8.85 -12.87 4.63
C GLY A 400 -8.07 -11.92 5.52
N GLY A 401 -6.80 -11.65 5.19
CA GLY A 401 -5.92 -10.69 5.90
C GLY A 401 -5.24 -11.27 7.15
N GLN A 402 -5.11 -12.60 7.20
CA GLN A 402 -4.67 -13.33 8.38
C GLN A 402 -3.27 -13.88 8.15
N GLU A 403 -2.26 -13.15 8.64
CA GLU A 403 -0.89 -13.65 8.66
C GLU A 403 -0.83 -15.06 9.28
N ASN A 404 0.00 -15.92 8.69
CA ASN A 404 0.16 -17.33 9.07
C ASN A 404 -1.06 -18.22 8.79
N ALA A 405 -2.02 -17.77 7.97
CA ALA A 405 -3.08 -18.65 7.50
C ALA A 405 -2.53 -19.77 6.60
N PRO A 406 -3.00 -21.02 6.74
CA PRO A 406 -2.56 -22.12 5.88
C PRO A 406 -2.80 -21.81 4.40
N GLY A 407 -1.72 -21.66 3.63
CA GLY A 407 -1.77 -21.47 2.18
C GLY A 407 -1.91 -20.02 1.68
N GLU A 408 -1.75 -18.98 2.53
CA GLU A 408 -1.57 -17.61 2.04
C GLU A 408 -0.22 -17.45 1.32
N LYS A 409 -0.22 -16.71 0.20
CA LYS A 409 0.97 -16.36 -0.58
C LYS A 409 1.57 -15.07 -0.03
N GLU A 410 2.83 -15.09 0.41
CA GLU A 410 3.52 -13.91 0.90
C GLU A 410 4.06 -13.06 -0.28
N ILE A 411 3.47 -11.89 -0.54
CA ILE A 411 3.89 -11.00 -1.65
C ILE A 411 4.58 -9.76 -1.08
N VAL A 412 5.84 -9.51 -1.45
CA VAL A 412 6.60 -8.35 -0.98
C VAL A 412 6.72 -7.28 -2.06
N THR A 413 6.49 -6.01 -1.69
CA THR A 413 6.75 -4.86 -2.56
C THR A 413 8.13 -4.26 -2.26
N LEU A 414 8.99 -4.20 -3.26
CA LEU A 414 10.26 -3.49 -3.20
C LEU A 414 10.09 -2.08 -3.76
N ASP A 415 10.27 -1.07 -2.90
CA ASP A 415 10.16 0.33 -3.31
C ASP A 415 11.44 0.84 -3.96
N GLY A 416 11.53 0.65 -5.27
CA GLY A 416 12.64 1.15 -6.08
C GLY A 416 12.52 2.64 -6.44
N ALA A 417 11.45 3.35 -6.06
CA ALA A 417 11.28 4.78 -6.29
C ALA A 417 11.76 5.63 -5.10
N SER A 418 11.89 5.01 -3.93
CA SER A 418 12.36 5.66 -2.70
C SER A 418 13.83 6.12 -2.76
N GLY A 419 14.14 7.16 -1.98
CA GLY A 419 15.52 7.58 -1.68
C GLY A 419 16.11 6.90 -0.44
N GLU A 420 15.31 6.13 0.29
CA GLU A 420 15.70 5.47 1.54
C GLU A 420 16.48 4.17 1.30
N PRO A 421 17.41 3.79 2.19
CA PRO A 421 18.14 2.54 2.07
C PRO A 421 17.23 1.30 2.15
N LEU A 422 17.47 0.31 1.30
CA LEU A 422 16.83 -1.01 1.39
C LEU A 422 17.67 -1.96 2.24
N VAL A 423 17.16 -2.37 3.40
CA VAL A 423 17.88 -3.26 4.34
C VAL A 423 17.07 -4.54 4.60
N ILE A 424 17.69 -5.69 4.32
CA ILE A 424 17.19 -7.02 4.64
C ILE A 424 18.15 -7.64 5.65
N THR A 425 17.63 -7.95 6.83
CA THR A 425 18.43 -8.41 7.98
C THR A 425 18.58 -9.92 8.06
N GLU A 426 17.64 -10.66 7.49
CA GLU A 426 17.60 -12.12 7.49
C GLU A 426 17.00 -12.68 6.19
N GLU A 427 17.21 -13.96 5.90
CA GLU A 427 16.63 -14.62 4.74
C GLU A 427 15.11 -14.77 4.91
N GLN A 428 14.34 -14.42 3.88
CA GLN A 428 12.89 -14.51 3.88
C GLN A 428 12.41 -15.12 2.55
N GLU A 429 11.67 -16.23 2.61
CA GLU A 429 11.01 -16.80 1.43
C GLU A 429 9.68 -16.10 1.21
N VAL A 430 9.40 -15.70 -0.03
CA VAL A 430 8.16 -15.00 -0.41
C VAL A 430 7.59 -15.62 -1.68
N ASP A 431 6.28 -15.65 -1.83
CA ASP A 431 5.53 -16.21 -2.97
C ASP A 431 5.33 -15.22 -4.13
N GLY A 432 5.75 -13.96 -3.97
CA GLY A 432 5.76 -12.98 -5.05
C GLY A 432 6.53 -11.70 -4.73
N ILE A 433 6.94 -10.98 -5.77
CA ILE A 433 7.58 -9.67 -5.69
C ILE A 433 6.83 -8.68 -6.57
N VAL A 434 6.62 -7.47 -6.06
CA VAL A 434 6.24 -6.29 -6.84
C VAL A 434 7.37 -5.27 -6.76
N LEU A 435 7.82 -4.72 -7.90
CA LEU A 435 8.82 -3.66 -7.93
C LEU A 435 8.13 -2.32 -8.22
N ASN A 436 8.07 -1.44 -7.22
CA ASN A 436 7.60 -0.07 -7.42
C ASN A 436 8.71 0.80 -8.02
N ARG A 437 8.83 0.81 -9.36
CA ARG A 437 9.78 1.64 -10.09
C ARG A 437 9.34 1.84 -11.53
N GLU A 438 9.17 3.10 -11.93
CA GLU A 438 9.00 3.44 -13.34
C GLU A 438 10.34 3.45 -14.10
N PHE A 439 10.32 2.90 -15.31
CA PHE A 439 11.41 2.92 -16.27
C PHE A 439 11.08 3.86 -17.43
N SER A 440 12.12 4.43 -18.04
CA SER A 440 11.95 5.20 -19.27
C SER A 440 11.85 4.24 -20.46
N PRO A 441 10.75 4.27 -21.24
CA PRO A 441 10.55 3.32 -22.33
C PRO A 441 11.69 3.34 -23.35
N ASN A 442 12.07 2.16 -23.85
CA ASN A 442 13.10 1.99 -24.89
C ASN A 442 14.49 2.53 -24.50
N SER A 443 14.81 2.53 -23.21
CA SER A 443 16.12 2.95 -22.67
C SER A 443 16.75 1.85 -21.81
N VAL A 444 18.08 1.94 -21.63
CA VAL A 444 18.80 1.05 -20.71
C VAL A 444 18.91 1.73 -19.35
N ALA A 445 18.50 1.02 -18.31
CA ALA A 445 18.66 1.39 -16.92
C ALA A 445 19.65 0.46 -16.21
N THR A 446 19.93 0.72 -14.94
CA THR A 446 20.69 -0.19 -14.07
C THR A 446 19.85 -0.62 -12.88
N ILE A 447 20.15 -1.82 -12.37
CA ILE A 447 19.38 -2.43 -11.29
C ILE A 447 20.27 -3.37 -10.45
N MET A 448 19.96 -3.49 -9.17
CA MET A 448 20.47 -4.52 -8.27
C MET A 448 19.30 -4.98 -7.40
N LEU A 449 19.05 -6.29 -7.35
CA LEU A 449 17.90 -6.89 -6.66
C LEU A 449 18.38 -7.75 -5.48
N PRO A 450 17.67 -7.77 -4.34
CA PRO A 450 18.09 -8.50 -3.15
C PRO A 450 17.65 -9.98 -3.16
N PHE A 451 17.41 -10.54 -4.33
CA PHE A 451 17.01 -11.93 -4.52
C PHE A 451 17.48 -12.40 -5.89
N SER A 452 17.54 -13.72 -6.05
CA SER A 452 17.89 -14.32 -7.34
C SER A 452 16.62 -14.79 -8.06
N ILE A 453 16.54 -14.60 -9.38
CA ILE A 453 15.37 -14.99 -10.18
C ILE A 453 15.78 -15.38 -11.61
N ALA A 454 15.17 -16.44 -12.15
CA ALA A 454 15.40 -16.84 -13.54
C ALA A 454 14.92 -15.75 -14.50
N VAL A 455 15.70 -15.44 -15.54
CA VAL A 455 15.38 -14.32 -16.45
C VAL A 455 14.05 -14.52 -17.20
N GLU A 456 13.66 -15.77 -17.45
CA GLU A 456 12.40 -16.16 -18.08
C GLU A 456 11.16 -15.88 -17.20
N LYS A 457 11.36 -15.71 -15.88
CA LYS A 457 10.31 -15.32 -14.92
C LYS A 457 10.15 -13.81 -14.80
N VAL A 458 10.88 -13.03 -15.60
CA VAL A 458 10.78 -11.58 -15.64
C VAL A 458 10.22 -11.14 -16.99
N THR A 459 9.15 -10.38 -16.96
CA THR A 459 8.46 -9.85 -18.15
C THR A 459 8.90 -8.42 -18.45
N ASN A 460 8.87 -8.04 -19.72
CA ASN A 460 9.25 -6.72 -20.24
C ASN A 460 10.69 -6.28 -19.94
N ALA A 461 11.60 -7.19 -19.58
CA ALA A 461 12.98 -6.85 -19.24
C ALA A 461 14.00 -7.79 -19.89
N THR A 462 15.16 -7.25 -20.27
CA THR A 462 16.32 -8.01 -20.71
C THR A 462 17.56 -7.55 -19.95
N PHE A 463 18.23 -8.48 -19.28
CA PHE A 463 19.37 -8.22 -18.40
C PHE A 463 20.72 -8.43 -19.11
N TYR A 464 21.71 -7.64 -18.73
CA TYR A 464 23.07 -7.73 -19.25
C TYR A 464 24.10 -7.61 -18.12
N ASN A 465 25.08 -8.51 -18.15
CA ASN A 465 26.23 -8.54 -17.26
C ASN A 465 27.35 -7.64 -17.76
N PHE A 466 28.08 -7.04 -16.83
CA PHE A 466 29.35 -6.40 -17.15
C PHE A 466 30.43 -7.45 -17.45
N SER A 467 30.82 -7.54 -18.72
CA SER A 467 31.72 -8.60 -19.20
C SER A 467 33.16 -8.14 -19.22
N LYS A 468 33.44 -6.98 -19.86
CA LYS A 468 34.80 -6.47 -20.03
C LYS A 468 34.86 -4.99 -20.35
N ALA A 469 36.03 -4.39 -20.15
CA ALA A 469 36.40 -3.07 -20.65
C ALA A 469 37.69 -3.18 -21.48
N THR A 470 37.74 -2.48 -22.62
CA THR A 470 38.89 -2.51 -23.55
C THR A 470 39.11 -1.14 -24.15
N ARG A 471 40.32 -0.82 -24.63
CA ARG A 471 40.52 0.35 -25.49
C ARG A 471 40.38 0.01 -26.98
N VAL A 472 39.60 0.83 -27.69
CA VAL A 472 39.47 0.79 -29.15
C VAL A 472 39.68 2.22 -29.67
N ASP A 473 40.64 2.41 -30.57
CA ASP A 473 41.00 3.72 -31.15
C ASP A 473 41.24 4.83 -30.11
N GLY A 474 41.87 4.49 -28.98
CA GLY A 474 42.18 5.44 -27.90
C GLY A 474 41.00 5.79 -26.97
N ARG A 475 39.81 5.21 -27.19
CA ARG A 475 38.62 5.37 -26.33
C ARG A 475 38.32 4.10 -25.54
N TRP A 476 37.79 4.25 -24.34
CA TRP A 476 37.34 3.10 -23.54
C TRP A 476 36.04 2.55 -24.10
N LYS A 477 35.92 1.22 -24.15
CA LYS A 477 34.73 0.50 -24.57
C LYS A 477 34.37 -0.55 -23.51
N VAL A 478 33.21 -0.40 -22.91
CA VAL A 478 32.61 -1.37 -21.98
C VAL A 478 31.70 -2.31 -22.76
N THR A 479 31.81 -3.60 -22.49
CA THR A 479 30.99 -4.64 -23.10
C THR A 479 30.06 -5.22 -22.04
N MET A 480 28.78 -5.29 -22.39
CA MET A 480 27.72 -5.90 -21.60
C MET A 480 27.16 -7.11 -22.36
N THR A 481 27.23 -8.30 -21.80
CA THR A 481 26.73 -9.54 -22.43
C THR A 481 25.39 -9.93 -21.84
N ARG A 482 24.44 -10.36 -22.68
CA ARG A 482 23.11 -10.76 -22.25
C ARG A 482 23.18 -11.86 -21.17
N GLU A 483 22.46 -11.68 -20.06
CA GLU A 483 22.20 -12.72 -19.08
C GLU A 483 21.00 -13.55 -19.57
N LYS A 484 21.19 -14.87 -19.68
CA LYS A 484 20.20 -15.81 -20.24
C LYS A 484 19.68 -16.81 -19.21
N SER A 485 20.31 -16.88 -18.04
CA SER A 485 20.00 -17.85 -16.99
C SER A 485 19.25 -17.20 -15.83
N GLN A 486 19.96 -16.41 -15.02
CA GLN A 486 19.45 -15.95 -13.74
C GLN A 486 20.03 -14.57 -13.40
N VAL A 487 19.17 -13.69 -12.90
CA VAL A 487 19.57 -12.50 -12.16
C VAL A 487 19.94 -12.95 -10.76
N LEU A 488 21.17 -12.69 -10.33
CA LEU A 488 21.66 -13.08 -9.00
C LEU A 488 21.39 -11.97 -7.98
N ALA A 489 21.08 -12.40 -6.76
CA ALA A 489 20.92 -11.48 -5.64
C ALA A 489 22.16 -10.62 -5.44
N ASN A 490 21.95 -9.37 -5.03
CA ASN A 490 23.00 -8.41 -4.65
C ASN A 490 24.06 -8.19 -5.75
N THR A 491 23.70 -8.45 -7.01
CA THR A 491 24.58 -8.32 -8.16
C THR A 491 24.06 -7.20 -9.09
N PRO A 492 24.91 -6.26 -9.54
CA PRO A 492 24.49 -5.18 -10.42
C PRO A 492 24.35 -5.63 -11.88
N TYR A 493 23.24 -5.24 -12.51
CA TYR A 493 22.95 -5.49 -13.93
C TYR A 493 22.62 -4.20 -14.68
N ALA A 494 22.92 -4.19 -15.98
CA ALA A 494 22.23 -3.30 -16.91
C ALA A 494 20.95 -3.98 -17.39
N VAL A 495 19.86 -3.22 -17.55
CA VAL A 495 18.56 -3.76 -17.93
C VAL A 495 17.90 -2.89 -19.00
N PHE A 496 17.43 -3.54 -20.06
CA PHE A 496 16.58 -2.92 -21.07
C PHE A 496 15.12 -3.26 -20.75
N VAL A 497 14.26 -2.25 -20.61
CA VAL A 497 12.84 -2.44 -20.29
C VAL A 497 11.96 -2.01 -21.47
N ASP A 498 11.13 -2.94 -21.95
CA ASP A 498 10.17 -2.72 -23.04
C ASP A 498 8.86 -2.14 -22.47
N GLY A 499 8.87 -0.84 -22.18
CA GLY A 499 7.75 -0.12 -21.58
C GLY A 499 8.16 0.73 -20.38
N THR A 500 7.19 1.04 -19.51
CA THR A 500 7.42 1.79 -18.27
C THR A 500 7.64 0.90 -17.05
N GLU A 501 7.41 -0.40 -17.15
CA GLU A 501 7.36 -1.31 -16.02
C GLU A 501 8.03 -2.66 -16.33
N MET A 502 8.54 -3.29 -15.27
CA MET A 502 9.06 -4.66 -15.24
C MET A 502 8.22 -5.44 -14.23
N ALA A 503 7.79 -6.66 -14.58
CA ALA A 503 6.99 -7.49 -13.68
C ALA A 503 7.55 -8.91 -13.59
N PHE A 504 7.28 -9.57 -12.46
CA PHE A 504 7.67 -10.95 -12.18
C PHE A 504 6.48 -11.87 -12.39
N GLU A 505 6.70 -13.06 -12.95
CA GLU A 505 5.63 -14.03 -13.19
C GLU A 505 4.91 -14.39 -11.88
N GLU A 506 3.58 -14.37 -11.91
CA GLU A 506 2.73 -14.63 -10.74
C GLU A 506 3.04 -16.01 -10.12
N GLY A 507 3.18 -16.05 -8.78
CA GLY A 507 3.50 -17.28 -8.05
C GLY A 507 4.96 -17.72 -8.12
N THR A 508 5.86 -16.88 -8.66
CA THR A 508 7.30 -17.13 -8.57
C THR A 508 7.78 -16.91 -7.14
N LYS A 509 8.06 -18.01 -6.44
CA LYS A 509 8.72 -17.99 -5.14
C LYS A 509 10.16 -17.49 -5.26
N VAL A 510 10.56 -16.56 -4.40
CA VAL A 510 11.94 -16.10 -4.29
C VAL A 510 12.37 -16.00 -2.83
N THR A 511 13.67 -16.06 -2.59
CA THR A 511 14.26 -15.81 -1.27
C THR A 511 14.93 -14.44 -1.29
N LEU A 512 14.41 -13.51 -0.51
CA LEU A 512 15.10 -12.27 -0.16
C LEU A 512 16.30 -12.64 0.71
N VAL A 513 17.48 -12.18 0.34
CA VAL A 513 18.71 -12.48 1.09
C VAL A 513 19.21 -11.24 1.82
N PRO A 514 19.88 -11.42 2.98
CA PRO A 514 20.50 -10.33 3.70
C PRO A 514 21.37 -9.46 2.80
N ASN A 515 21.27 -8.15 3.00
CA ASN A 515 22.08 -7.18 2.28
C ASN A 515 22.71 -6.18 3.27
N THR A 516 23.75 -5.51 2.80
CA THR A 516 24.25 -4.30 3.45
C THR A 516 23.81 -3.11 2.61
N PRO A 517 23.46 -1.97 3.23
CA PRO A 517 23.18 -0.73 2.49
C PRO A 517 24.33 -0.34 1.53
N SER A 518 25.56 -0.69 1.92
CA SER A 518 26.80 -0.43 1.19
C SER A 518 26.89 -1.14 -0.17
N SER A 519 27.79 -0.63 -1.01
CA SER A 519 27.86 -1.00 -2.41
C SER A 519 28.47 -2.40 -2.68
N ASN A 520 27.84 -3.19 -3.55
CA ASN A 520 28.40 -4.42 -4.10
C ASN A 520 28.94 -4.19 -5.51
N SER A 521 30.02 -4.87 -5.91
CA SER A 521 30.64 -4.61 -7.22
C SER A 521 31.08 -5.86 -7.96
N VAL A 522 31.02 -5.78 -9.29
CA VAL A 522 31.66 -6.71 -10.22
C VAL A 522 32.83 -5.98 -10.88
N THR A 523 34.06 -6.44 -10.61
CA THR A 523 35.30 -5.81 -11.11
C THR A 523 35.95 -6.66 -12.20
N LYS A 524 36.38 -6.03 -13.29
CA LYS A 524 37.09 -6.67 -14.41
C LYS A 524 38.38 -5.90 -14.73
N HIS A 525 39.44 -6.65 -15.03
CA HIS A 525 40.68 -6.12 -15.58
C HIS A 525 40.49 -5.71 -17.04
N SER A 526 41.27 -4.73 -17.50
CA SER A 526 41.38 -4.44 -18.93
C SER A 526 42.09 -5.59 -19.65
N GLU A 527 41.49 -6.11 -20.73
CA GLU A 527 42.05 -7.24 -21.50
C GLU A 527 43.12 -6.81 -22.53
N ASP A 528 43.38 -5.51 -22.69
CA ASP A 528 44.34 -4.94 -23.65
C ASP A 528 45.77 -4.79 -23.10
N GLY A 529 46.05 -5.34 -21.90
CA GLY A 529 47.34 -5.21 -21.22
C GLY A 529 47.53 -3.90 -20.45
N ASN A 530 46.50 -3.04 -20.38
CA ASN A 530 46.47 -1.88 -19.48
C ASN A 530 46.22 -2.33 -18.03
N PRO A 531 46.95 -1.79 -17.03
CA PRO A 531 46.76 -2.20 -15.65
C PRO A 531 45.49 -1.64 -14.97
N ASP A 532 44.73 -0.75 -15.62
CA ASP A 532 43.48 -0.19 -15.09
C ASP A 532 42.36 -1.24 -14.88
N TYR A 533 41.51 -0.99 -13.89
CA TYR A 533 40.34 -1.80 -13.55
C TYR A 533 39.05 -1.00 -13.76
N TRP A 534 37.97 -1.73 -14.07
CA TRP A 534 36.62 -1.19 -14.10
C TRP A 534 35.73 -1.99 -13.17
N SER A 535 35.00 -1.29 -12.31
CA SER A 535 34.02 -1.86 -11.40
C SER A 535 32.63 -1.38 -11.78
N PHE A 536 31.71 -2.30 -11.95
CA PHE A 536 30.28 -2.01 -12.02
C PHE A 536 29.69 -2.21 -10.62
N ILE A 537 29.21 -1.13 -10.02
CA ILE A 537 28.93 -1.02 -8.60
C ILE A 537 27.43 -0.77 -8.39
N GLY A 538 26.74 -1.70 -7.73
CA GLY A 538 25.37 -1.54 -7.28
C GLY A 538 25.27 -1.03 -5.85
N THR A 539 24.21 -0.32 -5.50
CA THR A 539 23.96 0.21 -4.14
C THR A 539 22.52 -0.03 -3.69
N TYR A 540 22.31 -0.24 -2.39
CA TYR A 540 20.98 -0.23 -1.76
C TYR A 540 20.72 1.03 -0.94
N GLU A 541 21.72 1.89 -0.79
CA GLU A 541 21.56 3.23 -0.21
C GLU A 541 21.80 4.32 -1.26
N ARG A 542 21.35 5.53 -0.95
CA ARG A 542 21.71 6.71 -1.73
C ARG A 542 23.21 6.95 -1.63
N VAL A 543 23.87 7.04 -2.78
CA VAL A 543 25.30 7.38 -2.86
C VAL A 543 25.43 8.80 -3.38
N ASP A 544 25.86 9.73 -2.55
CA ASP A 544 26.23 11.09 -2.94
C ASP A 544 27.72 11.18 -3.29
N ILE A 545 28.06 11.93 -4.34
CA ILE A 545 29.45 12.17 -4.75
C ILE A 545 29.89 13.56 -4.31
N GLU A 546 30.82 13.60 -3.35
CA GLU A 546 31.38 14.84 -2.81
C GLU A 546 32.66 15.30 -3.51
N GLU A 547 32.92 16.61 -3.47
CA GLU A 547 34.15 17.24 -3.96
C GLU A 547 35.35 16.78 -3.12
N GLY A 548 36.15 15.84 -3.64
CA GLY A 548 37.33 15.31 -2.94
C GLY A 548 37.40 13.80 -2.86
N ASN A 549 36.31 13.08 -3.14
CA ASN A 549 36.31 11.61 -3.25
C ASN A 549 36.83 11.11 -4.64
N SER A 550 37.45 12.02 -5.41
CA SER A 550 37.95 11.81 -6.77
C SER A 550 39.40 11.32 -6.82
N THR A 551 40.05 11.12 -5.67
CA THR A 551 41.45 10.68 -5.61
C THR A 551 41.67 9.19 -5.84
N ASP A 552 40.61 8.37 -5.88
CA ASP A 552 40.70 6.89 -6.05
C ASP A 552 40.01 6.36 -7.33
N GLY A 553 39.63 7.22 -8.29
CA GLY A 553 39.03 6.80 -9.56
C GLY A 553 38.02 7.79 -10.16
N TRP A 554 37.55 7.51 -11.38
CA TRP A 554 36.53 8.32 -12.07
C TRP A 554 35.18 7.58 -12.08
N ASN A 555 34.12 8.23 -11.57
CA ASN A 555 32.77 7.67 -11.43
C ASN A 555 31.81 8.18 -12.54
N TYR A 556 30.94 7.31 -13.05
CA TYR A 556 29.99 7.61 -14.13
C TYR A 556 28.58 7.06 -13.81
N CYS A 557 27.52 7.90 -13.77
CA CYS A 557 26.15 7.52 -13.39
C CYS A 557 25.05 8.04 -14.33
N TYR A 558 23.81 7.54 -14.16
CA TYR A 558 22.61 7.85 -14.95
C TYR A 558 21.88 9.13 -14.49
N ALA A 559 21.58 10.06 -15.41
CA ALA A 559 20.87 11.31 -15.15
C ALA A 559 19.35 11.10 -15.05
N ALA A 560 18.79 11.33 -13.87
CA ALA A 560 17.36 11.17 -13.59
C ALA A 560 16.46 12.32 -14.09
N GLN A 561 17.05 13.49 -14.41
CA GLN A 561 16.35 14.69 -14.90
C GLN A 561 17.16 15.36 -16.02
N ALA A 562 16.50 16.16 -16.87
CA ALA A 562 17.15 16.96 -17.91
C ALA A 562 17.74 18.26 -17.33
N GLN A 563 18.89 18.71 -17.83
CA GLN A 563 19.47 20.04 -17.57
C GLN A 563 19.74 20.72 -18.91
N GLU A 564 18.82 21.62 -19.30
CA GLU A 564 18.79 22.20 -20.65
C GLU A 564 19.99 23.12 -20.95
N GLU A 565 20.55 23.81 -19.94
CA GLU A 565 21.71 24.71 -20.09
C GLU A 565 23.03 23.96 -20.39
N ASP A 566 23.15 22.71 -19.93
CA ASP A 566 24.32 21.85 -20.13
C ASP A 566 24.12 20.78 -21.22
N GLY A 567 22.95 20.75 -21.86
CA GLY A 567 22.60 19.79 -22.90
C GLY A 567 22.23 18.38 -22.37
N ILE A 568 22.03 18.21 -21.07
CA ILE A 568 21.69 16.95 -20.42
C ILE A 568 20.17 16.69 -20.53
N LYS A 569 19.78 15.46 -20.88
CA LYS A 569 18.43 14.92 -21.03
C LYS A 569 18.26 13.76 -20.04
N LYS A 570 17.01 13.49 -19.65
CA LYS A 570 16.66 12.34 -18.81
C LYS A 570 17.10 11.03 -19.47
N GLY A 571 17.89 10.23 -18.77
CA GLY A 571 18.33 8.90 -19.19
C GLY A 571 19.77 8.74 -19.69
N GLN A 572 20.64 9.68 -19.33
CA GLN A 572 21.99 9.82 -19.89
C GLN A 572 23.09 9.46 -18.87
N PHE A 573 24.14 8.73 -19.25
CA PHE A 573 25.28 8.47 -18.34
C PHE A 573 26.32 9.60 -18.40
N VAL A 574 26.59 10.25 -17.27
CA VAL A 574 27.46 11.42 -17.12
C VAL A 574 28.61 11.17 -16.14
N TYR A 575 29.75 11.85 -16.35
CA TYR A 575 30.80 11.91 -15.33
C TYR A 575 30.23 12.55 -14.06
N MET A 576 30.43 11.92 -12.91
CA MET A 576 29.92 12.43 -11.65
C MET A 576 30.78 13.59 -11.16
N GLY A 577 30.34 14.82 -11.45
CA GLY A 577 30.81 15.99 -10.74
C GLY A 577 30.36 15.99 -9.28
N SER A 578 30.96 16.86 -8.47
CA SER A 578 30.50 17.10 -7.10
C SER A 578 29.00 17.44 -7.07
N GLY A 579 28.24 16.77 -6.22
CA GLY A 579 26.79 16.92 -6.07
C GLY A 579 25.92 15.94 -6.86
N ALA A 580 26.51 15.06 -7.67
CA ALA A 580 25.78 13.95 -8.32
C ALA A 580 25.47 12.83 -7.32
N TRP A 581 24.37 12.09 -7.53
CA TRP A 581 23.96 11.00 -6.66
C TRP A 581 23.41 9.79 -7.42
N VAL A 582 23.42 8.62 -6.79
CA VAL A 582 22.84 7.35 -7.28
C VAL A 582 21.79 6.88 -6.29
N ALA A 583 20.57 6.61 -6.78
CA ALA A 583 19.48 6.10 -5.97
C ALA A 583 19.73 4.64 -5.51
N PRO A 584 19.08 4.21 -4.41
CA PRO A 584 18.96 2.80 -4.05
C PRO A 584 18.55 1.89 -5.22
N MET A 585 19.01 0.63 -5.18
CA MET A 585 18.74 -0.41 -6.17
C MET A 585 19.21 -0.05 -7.59
N ARG A 586 20.26 0.77 -7.73
CA ARG A 586 20.88 1.16 -9.01
C ARG A 586 22.35 0.80 -9.02
N ALA A 587 22.95 0.87 -10.20
CA ALA A 587 24.38 0.67 -10.37
C ALA A 587 25.05 1.73 -11.26
N TYR A 588 26.35 1.93 -11.05
CA TYR A 588 27.21 2.90 -11.72
C TYR A 588 28.58 2.29 -12.05
N LEU A 589 29.33 2.91 -12.97
CA LEU A 589 30.67 2.44 -13.34
C LEU A 589 31.75 3.30 -12.66
N LYS A 590 32.78 2.65 -12.12
CA LYS A 590 33.98 3.28 -11.58
C LYS A 590 35.22 2.76 -12.28
N ARG A 591 36.04 3.66 -12.82
CA ARG A 591 37.40 3.32 -13.29
C ARG A 591 38.38 3.50 -12.14
N ILE A 592 39.19 2.49 -11.87
CA ILE A 592 40.24 2.49 -10.85
C ILE A 592 41.60 2.38 -11.57
N PRO A 593 42.41 3.45 -11.61
CA PRO A 593 43.74 3.39 -12.19
C PRO A 593 44.70 2.57 -11.29
N ASP A 594 45.62 1.82 -11.89
CA ASP A 594 46.62 1.07 -11.12
C ASP A 594 47.63 2.02 -10.45
N ALA A 595 48.04 1.68 -9.22
CA ALA A 595 48.85 2.52 -8.32
C ALA A 595 50.28 2.80 -8.83
N THR A 596 50.70 2.22 -9.95
CA THR A 596 51.99 2.51 -10.61
C THR A 596 51.93 3.74 -11.52
N TYR A 597 50.74 4.28 -11.80
CA TYR A 597 50.57 5.52 -12.55
C TYR A 597 50.39 6.70 -11.59
N GLU A 598 51.49 7.41 -11.27
CA GLU A 598 51.41 8.71 -10.60
C GLU A 598 50.79 9.75 -11.57
N PRO A 599 49.60 10.32 -11.31
CA PRO A 599 49.20 11.53 -12.00
C PRO A 599 50.13 12.66 -11.54
N ALA A 600 50.74 13.38 -12.50
CA ALA A 600 51.61 14.50 -12.19
C ALA A 600 50.92 15.46 -11.20
N PRO A 601 51.58 15.86 -10.09
CA PRO A 601 50.93 16.62 -9.02
C PRO A 601 50.46 17.98 -9.56
N ARG A 602 49.14 18.20 -9.59
CA ARG A 602 48.56 19.50 -9.91
C ARG A 602 48.50 20.34 -8.66
N ALA A 603 49.44 21.28 -8.56
CA ALA A 603 49.41 22.38 -7.61
C ALA A 603 48.12 23.21 -7.80
N LEU A 604 47.55 23.66 -6.68
CA LEU A 604 46.43 24.58 -6.55
C LEU A 604 46.50 25.73 -7.57
N MET A 605 45.60 25.77 -8.56
CA MET A 605 45.33 26.99 -9.33
C MET A 605 43.83 27.17 -9.57
N LYS A 606 43.34 28.35 -9.17
CA LYS A 606 42.05 28.96 -9.54
C LYS A 606 42.00 29.28 -11.05
N PRO A 607 40.81 29.47 -11.63
CA PRO A 607 40.54 29.23 -13.04
C PRO A 607 41.10 30.33 -13.94
N ALA A 608 41.81 29.92 -14.98
CA ALA A 608 42.04 30.72 -16.17
C ALA A 608 41.61 29.93 -17.40
N ALA A 609 41.01 30.64 -18.34
CA ALA A 609 40.39 30.11 -19.54
C ALA A 609 41.26 29.10 -20.30
N VAL A 610 40.57 28.02 -20.68
CA VAL A 610 40.88 27.02 -21.69
C VAL A 610 42.10 27.33 -22.57
N SER A 611 43.19 26.59 -22.35
CA SER A 611 43.94 25.99 -23.45
C SER A 611 44.84 24.89 -22.90
N SER A 612 44.75 23.70 -23.50
CA SER A 612 45.51 22.47 -23.23
C SER A 612 45.11 21.63 -22.00
N ILE A 613 44.05 20.83 -22.16
CA ILE A 613 43.94 19.53 -21.47
C ILE A 613 43.89 18.44 -22.54
N ASN A 614 45.07 18.07 -23.02
CA ASN A 614 45.29 16.75 -23.60
C ASN A 614 45.51 15.79 -22.43
N SER A 615 44.61 14.80 -22.24
CA SER A 615 44.96 13.41 -21.87
C SER A 615 43.81 12.57 -21.27
N ILE A 616 42.52 12.80 -21.60
CA ILE A 616 41.44 11.87 -21.27
C ILE A 616 40.32 11.97 -22.33
N PRO A 617 39.88 10.89 -23.01
CA PRO A 617 38.76 10.97 -23.94
C PRO A 617 37.43 11.10 -23.19
N PHE A 618 36.66 12.13 -23.56
CA PHE A 618 35.27 12.38 -23.15
C PHE A 618 34.27 11.44 -23.87
N GLU A 619 34.56 10.16 -24.08
CA GLU A 619 33.60 9.21 -24.70
C GLU A 619 33.93 7.77 -24.28
N ILE A 620 32.93 7.01 -23.76
CA ILE A 620 33.01 5.56 -23.55
C ILE A 620 32.04 4.88 -24.51
N GLY A 621 32.49 3.92 -25.31
CA GLY A 621 31.59 3.05 -26.07
C GLY A 621 30.95 2.01 -25.16
N VAL A 622 29.64 1.78 -25.24
CA VAL A 622 29.01 0.61 -24.60
C VAL A 622 28.46 -0.29 -25.69
N GLU A 623 28.82 -1.57 -25.62
CA GLU A 623 28.38 -2.59 -26.56
C GLU A 623 27.56 -3.65 -25.85
N PHE A 624 26.33 -3.86 -26.32
CA PHE A 624 25.46 -4.93 -25.86
C PHE A 624 25.56 -6.09 -26.86
N ILE A 625 26.02 -7.25 -26.38
CA ILE A 625 26.26 -8.43 -27.21
C ILE A 625 25.21 -9.50 -26.90
N ASP A 626 24.56 -10.01 -27.95
CA ASP A 626 23.81 -11.27 -27.93
C ASP A 626 24.55 -12.29 -28.81
N GLU A 627 24.99 -13.40 -28.23
CA GLU A 627 25.88 -14.36 -28.92
C GLU A 627 25.22 -15.09 -30.10
N GLU A 628 23.88 -15.13 -30.18
CA GLU A 628 23.13 -15.77 -31.27
C GLU A 628 22.76 -14.79 -32.41
N GLU A 629 22.60 -13.50 -32.10
CA GLU A 629 22.16 -12.47 -33.05
C GLU A 629 23.29 -11.49 -33.45
N GLY A 630 24.45 -11.59 -32.77
CA GLY A 630 25.60 -10.71 -32.94
C GLY A 630 25.51 -9.44 -32.09
N THR A 631 26.26 -8.40 -32.47
CA THR A 631 26.17 -7.11 -31.77
C THR A 631 24.82 -6.44 -32.03
N MET A 632 23.93 -6.48 -31.04
CA MET A 632 22.57 -5.95 -31.12
C MET A 632 22.53 -4.41 -31.12
N ALA A 633 23.53 -3.76 -30.51
CA ALA A 633 23.71 -2.32 -30.60
C ALA A 633 25.19 -1.93 -30.49
N ILE A 634 25.68 -1.10 -31.43
CA ILE A 634 26.89 -0.28 -31.27
C ILE A 634 26.41 1.17 -31.22
N GLY A 635 26.64 1.85 -30.10
CA GLY A 635 26.41 3.28 -29.99
C GLY A 635 27.64 4.01 -29.49
N THR A 636 27.82 5.26 -29.94
CA THR A 636 28.73 6.23 -29.35
C THR A 636 27.98 7.04 -28.31
N ILE A 637 28.54 7.13 -27.10
CA ILE A 637 28.02 7.95 -26.01
C ILE A 637 28.61 9.35 -26.15
N ASN A 638 27.76 10.35 -26.36
CA ASN A 638 28.17 11.76 -26.31
C ASN A 638 28.19 12.22 -24.84
N THR A 639 29.34 12.55 -24.24
CA THR A 639 29.40 12.76 -22.77
C THR A 639 29.00 14.14 -22.26
N ILE A 640 28.52 15.03 -23.12
CA ILE A 640 27.90 16.30 -22.68
C ILE A 640 26.39 16.12 -22.60
N THR A 641 25.84 15.36 -23.56
CA THR A 641 24.43 15.00 -23.57
C THR A 641 24.31 13.61 -22.94
N GLY A 642 24.51 12.53 -23.68
CA GLY A 642 24.51 11.15 -23.18
C GLY A 642 23.45 10.29 -23.89
N GLU A 643 22.99 10.77 -25.06
CA GLU A 643 22.30 9.93 -26.02
C GLU A 643 23.23 8.80 -26.49
N ILE A 644 22.70 7.57 -26.49
CA ILE A 644 23.25 6.48 -27.31
C ILE A 644 22.57 6.62 -28.69
N LYS A 645 23.32 6.99 -29.72
CA LYS A 645 22.80 6.92 -31.10
C LYS A 645 23.10 5.54 -31.71
N ALA A 646 22.07 4.91 -32.27
CA ALA A 646 22.21 3.68 -33.04
C ALA A 646 22.09 4.03 -34.54
N ASP A 647 23.21 4.35 -35.17
CA ASP A 647 23.27 4.93 -36.53
C ASP A 647 23.11 3.89 -37.67
N ARG A 648 22.37 2.79 -37.44
CA ARG A 648 22.37 1.63 -38.35
C ARG A 648 20.98 1.20 -38.78
N TRP A 649 20.90 0.68 -40.00
CA TRP A 649 19.68 0.13 -40.59
C TRP A 649 19.52 -1.34 -40.19
N PHE A 650 18.32 -1.72 -39.77
CA PHE A 650 17.94 -3.09 -39.45
C PHE A 650 16.63 -3.45 -40.16
N ASP A 651 16.45 -4.72 -40.52
CA ASP A 651 15.16 -5.22 -40.97
C ASP A 651 14.19 -5.47 -39.81
N MET A 652 12.93 -5.80 -40.12
CA MET A 652 11.90 -6.08 -39.10
C MET A 652 12.18 -7.31 -38.23
N LYS A 653 13.23 -8.10 -38.55
CA LYS A 653 13.69 -9.24 -37.77
C LYS A 653 14.98 -8.93 -37.01
N GLY A 654 15.36 -7.65 -36.91
CA GLY A 654 16.56 -7.21 -36.18
C GLY A 654 17.88 -7.44 -36.92
N ARG A 655 17.86 -7.91 -38.17
CA ARG A 655 19.10 -8.19 -38.92
C ARG A 655 19.68 -6.91 -39.48
N LYS A 656 20.97 -6.68 -39.24
CA LYS A 656 21.71 -5.50 -39.69
C LYS A 656 21.77 -5.44 -41.23
N LEU A 657 21.59 -4.24 -41.78
CA LEU A 657 21.81 -3.91 -43.18
C LEU A 657 23.05 -3.02 -43.31
N ASP A 658 23.94 -3.34 -44.25
CA ASP A 658 25.20 -2.60 -44.44
C ASP A 658 25.02 -1.25 -45.16
N HIS A 659 23.83 -1.00 -45.71
CA HIS A 659 23.47 0.24 -46.39
C HIS A 659 21.99 0.54 -46.20
N LYS A 660 21.56 1.77 -46.50
CA LYS A 660 20.15 2.15 -46.52
C LYS A 660 19.39 1.21 -47.48
N PRO A 661 18.35 0.50 -47.01
CA PRO A 661 17.60 -0.42 -47.85
C PRO A 661 16.93 0.31 -49.03
N THR A 662 17.08 -0.27 -50.22
CA THR A 662 16.49 0.23 -51.47
C THR A 662 15.21 -0.50 -51.85
N THR A 663 14.94 -1.65 -51.23
CA THR A 663 13.72 -2.44 -51.44
C THR A 663 12.58 -1.90 -50.59
N LYS A 664 11.40 -1.74 -51.20
CA LYS A 664 10.17 -1.33 -50.51
C LYS A 664 9.88 -2.24 -49.31
N GLY A 665 9.71 -1.64 -48.14
CA GLY A 665 9.56 -2.39 -46.89
C GLY A 665 9.68 -1.50 -45.67
N THR A 666 9.50 -2.11 -44.50
CA THR A 666 9.67 -1.43 -43.22
C THR A 666 10.98 -1.85 -42.58
N TYR A 667 11.70 -0.88 -42.01
CA TYR A 667 13.02 -1.05 -41.43
C TYR A 667 13.13 -0.22 -40.16
N TYR A 668 14.16 -0.48 -39.36
CA TYR A 668 14.53 0.37 -38.24
C TYR A 668 15.81 1.16 -38.59
N ASN A 669 15.81 2.46 -38.35
CA ASN A 669 17.00 3.30 -38.41
C ASN A 669 16.88 4.40 -37.35
N ASN A 670 17.95 4.68 -36.61
CA ASN A 670 17.93 5.63 -35.49
C ASN A 670 16.73 5.39 -34.55
N ARG A 671 16.46 4.11 -34.27
CA ARG A 671 15.41 3.66 -33.34
C ARG A 671 13.98 4.07 -33.74
N THR A 672 13.77 4.48 -34.98
CA THR A 672 12.45 4.76 -35.54
C THR A 672 12.12 3.80 -36.66
N LYS A 673 10.83 3.44 -36.75
CA LYS A 673 10.30 2.62 -37.83
C LYS A 673 10.25 3.47 -39.10
N VAL A 674 11.08 3.13 -40.09
CA VAL A 674 11.19 3.83 -41.36
C VAL A 674 10.61 2.97 -42.48
N ILE A 675 9.64 3.52 -43.20
CA ILE A 675 9.03 2.87 -44.36
C ILE A 675 9.72 3.39 -45.62
N ILE A 676 10.44 2.51 -46.31
CA ILE A 676 10.96 2.78 -47.66
C ILE A 676 9.81 2.48 -48.64
N LYS A 677 9.31 3.53 -49.31
CA LYS A 677 8.14 3.46 -50.20
C LYS A 677 8.46 3.02 -51.62
#